data_AF-A0A8J8SDJ3-F1
#
_entry.id   AF-A0A8J8SDJ3-F1
#
_cell.length_a   1.000
_cell.length_b   1.000
_cell.length_c   1.000
_cell.angle_alpha   90.00
_cell.angle_beta   90.00
_cell.angle_gamma   90.00
#
_symmetry.space_group_name_H-M   'P 1'
#
loop_
_entity.id
_entity.type
_entity.pdbx_description
1 polymer ?
#
loop_
_entity_poly.entity_id
_entity_poly.type
_entity_poly.pdbx_seq_one_letter_code
_entity_poly.pdbx_strand_id
1 'polypeptide(L)'
;MTKREFKEYLEKNILILDGATGTELQKRGMPRGVCPEKWVIDNKEVIIDIQRGYKESGSKAVYACTFGCNSIKLAEFGLEDQLVEMNKELVRISREAVGDDVWVIGDLSPTGAQIYPLSNYHFEDIVNAYKPQVKALVEAGVDLFVIETMMNINEARAALIAVKETCDLPVMVSMTYEKSGYTLNGTDPVTALITLQNLGADAVGCNCSTGPNDMIDIVKAMKPYAKVPLIVKPNAGLPKYENGETVFDMDEDEFSHYGTLLAEAGANIIGGCCGTTKTFISKLKDKVKDIDIRMWTDRQGSILTSERKSVTIGGNNPTIIVGERINPTGKKKLQEHLRNKNMDYVVSLAHEQIEKGARVLDVNVGMNGIDEVDIMKQAIEQLSTFVKVPLCIDSSNIDAIEAGLRIYPGRALVNSISLEQHKIDKLLPIAKKYGAMFILLPLSDKGLPKSIDEKHEIINTVYSHARELGYQKEDIIVDGLVTTIASNSKAAALTLETIEWCSREFGTGTIVGLSNISFGLPERKLINTAFLAMGIGKGLTMAIANPSDELLMNIMRASDVLAMRDKDSLTYIESFSKQEKKTKSKEIAGVDTNEEIDIKQAIFHMVVNGEKETILDNIKKSIDNGDLPKVIIKEYLIPAITKVGELFEEKTYFLPQLIMSAETMKVAMDYLDPLLEKGRSKEIKQKKKVVIATVKGDIHDIGKNLVALMLKNHGFEVIDLGKDVAKEVIVEKAKEVDADIIALSALMTTTMLEMENVIRLVKEKGLRSKVIIGGAVITNDYAKEIGADGYSEDANMAVKLAHQLTK
;
A
#
# COMPACT_ATOMS: atom_id res chain seq x y z
N MET A 1 -22.69 7.33 27.98
CA MET A 1 -21.99 7.67 26.73
C MET A 1 -22.45 6.75 25.61
N THR A 2 -22.80 7.29 24.45
CA THR A 2 -23.15 6.53 23.24
C THR A 2 -22.13 6.81 22.12
N LYS A 3 -22.06 5.93 21.12
CA LYS A 3 -21.21 6.13 19.92
C LYS A 3 -21.50 7.44 19.20
N ARG A 4 -22.78 7.85 19.18
CA ARG A 4 -23.20 9.12 18.61
C ARG A 4 -22.65 10.30 19.41
N GLU A 5 -22.80 10.29 20.73
CA GLU A 5 -22.28 11.36 21.61
C GLU A 5 -20.75 11.49 21.49
N PHE A 6 -20.03 10.37 21.44
CA PHE A 6 -18.58 10.34 21.22
C PHE A 6 -18.20 10.99 19.89
N LYS A 7 -18.87 10.61 18.80
CA LYS A 7 -18.63 11.17 17.47
C LYS A 7 -18.96 12.67 17.41
N GLU A 8 -20.12 13.08 17.93
CA GLU A 8 -20.57 14.49 17.96
C GLU A 8 -19.61 15.39 18.75
N TYR A 9 -18.94 14.85 19.78
CA TYR A 9 -17.90 15.57 20.50
C TYR A 9 -16.67 15.80 19.62
N LEU A 10 -16.21 14.76 18.91
CA LEU A 10 -15.03 14.79 18.04
C LEU A 10 -15.21 15.59 16.75
N GLU A 11 -16.45 15.79 16.33
CA GLU A 11 -16.81 16.71 15.24
C GLU A 11 -16.56 18.18 15.62
N LYS A 12 -16.48 18.49 16.92
CA LYS A 12 -16.39 19.86 17.46
C LYS A 12 -15.12 20.13 18.24
N ASN A 13 -14.43 19.09 18.70
CA ASN A 13 -13.26 19.22 19.56
C ASN A 13 -12.20 18.18 19.20
N ILE A 14 -10.92 18.56 19.34
CA ILE A 14 -9.84 17.58 19.52
C ILE A 14 -9.95 17.02 20.94
N LEU A 15 -10.05 15.70 21.08
CA LEU A 15 -10.11 15.06 22.39
C LEU A 15 -8.73 14.97 23.00
N ILE A 16 -8.54 15.66 24.13
CA ILE A 16 -7.30 15.59 24.92
C ILE A 16 -7.42 14.46 25.95
N LEU A 17 -6.56 13.46 25.80
CA LEU A 17 -6.40 12.35 26.73
C LEU A 17 -5.40 12.70 27.85
N ASP A 18 -5.20 11.79 28.78
CA ASP A 18 -4.18 11.87 29.82
C ASP A 18 -2.75 11.58 29.32
N GLY A 19 -1.79 11.71 30.22
CA GLY A 19 -0.39 11.36 30.02
C GLY A 19 -0.06 9.94 30.50
N ALA A 20 1.19 9.73 30.94
CA ALA A 20 1.64 8.45 31.45
C ALA A 20 1.03 8.11 32.82
N THR A 21 0.58 6.87 32.99
CA THR A 21 0.27 6.31 34.31
C THR A 21 1.47 5.53 34.87
N GLY A 22 1.97 4.55 34.13
CA GLY A 22 3.03 3.63 34.62
C GLY A 22 4.31 4.34 35.10
N THR A 23 4.86 5.27 34.32
CA THR A 23 6.08 6.02 34.72
C THR A 23 5.82 6.96 35.89
N GLU A 24 4.60 7.50 36.03
CA GLU A 24 4.23 8.35 37.16
C GLU A 24 4.02 7.56 38.47
N LEU A 25 3.54 6.31 38.36
CA LEU A 25 3.49 5.37 39.49
C LEU A 25 4.90 4.99 39.97
N GLN A 26 5.82 4.70 39.05
CA GLN A 26 7.22 4.37 39.40
C GLN A 26 7.91 5.53 40.13
N LYS A 27 7.75 6.77 39.64
CA LYS A 27 8.28 7.98 40.32
C LYS A 27 7.71 8.18 41.73
N ARG A 28 6.52 7.65 42.01
CA ARG A 28 5.84 7.73 43.30
C ARG A 28 6.02 6.47 44.16
N GLY A 29 6.99 5.62 43.82
CA GLY A 29 7.45 4.53 44.68
C GLY A 29 6.89 3.15 44.33
N MET A 30 6.23 2.97 43.19
CA MET A 30 5.84 1.63 42.73
C MET A 30 7.09 0.79 42.40
N PRO A 31 7.31 -0.37 43.07
CA PRO A 31 8.47 -1.22 42.79
C PRO A 31 8.43 -1.85 41.39
N ARG A 32 9.58 -2.35 40.91
CA ARG A 32 9.64 -3.14 39.67
C ARG A 32 9.10 -4.56 39.90
N GLY A 33 8.45 -5.13 38.89
CA GLY A 33 8.01 -6.54 38.89
C GLY A 33 6.76 -6.83 39.73
N VAL A 34 6.08 -5.80 40.26
CA VAL A 34 4.76 -5.95 40.89
C VAL A 34 3.65 -5.74 39.87
N CYS A 35 2.45 -6.23 40.17
CA CYS A 35 1.23 -5.91 39.41
C CYS A 35 0.82 -4.44 39.67
N PRO A 36 0.88 -3.55 38.66
CA PRO A 36 0.53 -2.14 38.84
C PRO A 36 -0.89 -1.93 39.34
N GLU A 37 -1.85 -2.71 38.81
CA GLU A 37 -3.26 -2.65 39.17
C GLU A 37 -3.46 -2.93 40.66
N LYS A 38 -2.82 -3.99 41.17
CA LYS A 38 -2.88 -4.33 42.59
C LYS A 38 -2.22 -3.27 43.46
N TRP A 39 -1.05 -2.78 43.05
CA TRP A 39 -0.36 -1.72 43.77
C TRP A 39 -1.19 -0.44 43.86
N VAL A 40 -1.90 -0.08 42.78
CA VAL A 40 -2.80 1.07 42.75
C VAL A 40 -3.96 0.91 43.72
N ILE A 41 -4.58 -0.27 43.81
CA ILE A 41 -5.64 -0.53 44.80
C ILE A 41 -5.12 -0.33 46.23
N ASP A 42 -3.92 -0.83 46.51
CA ASP A 42 -3.31 -0.73 47.85
C ASP A 42 -2.79 0.69 48.16
N ASN A 43 -2.62 1.54 47.15
CA ASN A 43 -2.06 2.90 47.24
C ASN A 43 -2.92 3.95 46.50
N LYS A 44 -4.25 3.86 46.64
CA LYS A 44 -5.22 4.60 45.79
C LYS A 44 -5.00 6.11 45.69
N GLU A 45 -4.49 6.76 46.74
CA GLU A 45 -4.25 8.21 46.75
C GLU A 45 -3.26 8.64 45.65
N VAL A 46 -2.33 7.74 45.26
CA VAL A 46 -1.34 8.01 44.22
C VAL A 46 -1.98 8.17 42.86
N ILE A 47 -2.86 7.25 42.44
CA ILE A 47 -3.53 7.37 41.14
C ILE A 47 -4.56 8.51 41.14
N ILE A 48 -5.20 8.76 42.29
CA ILE A 48 -6.13 9.89 42.46
C ILE A 48 -5.41 11.21 42.19
N ASP A 49 -4.23 11.41 42.77
CA ASP A 49 -3.41 12.62 42.54
C ASP A 49 -2.98 12.74 41.06
N ILE A 50 -2.53 11.64 40.45
CA ILE A 50 -2.11 11.62 39.03
C ILE A 50 -3.27 12.02 38.10
N GLN A 51 -4.41 11.34 38.21
CA GLN A 51 -5.56 11.58 37.32
C GLN A 51 -6.23 12.92 37.60
N ARG A 52 -6.29 13.36 38.86
CA ARG A 52 -6.75 14.73 39.19
C ARG A 52 -5.84 15.77 38.54
N GLY A 53 -4.52 15.56 38.56
CA GLY A 53 -3.56 16.39 37.85
C GLY A 53 -3.84 16.46 36.34
N TYR A 54 -4.13 15.34 35.68
CA TYR A 54 -4.50 15.33 34.26
C TYR A 54 -5.84 16.04 33.99
N LYS A 55 -6.85 15.85 34.84
CA LYS A 55 -8.12 16.60 34.79
C LYS A 55 -7.87 18.11 34.88
N GLU A 56 -7.06 18.55 35.84
CA GLU A 56 -6.73 19.96 36.04
C GLU A 56 -5.96 20.56 34.86
N SER A 57 -5.11 19.75 34.21
CA SER A 57 -4.42 20.11 32.97
C SER A 57 -5.31 20.07 31.72
N GLY A 58 -6.56 19.64 31.87
CA GLY A 58 -7.62 19.73 30.87
C GLY A 58 -7.79 18.50 29.98
N SER A 59 -7.34 17.32 30.42
CA SER A 59 -7.79 16.06 29.85
C SER A 59 -9.31 15.94 29.98
N LYS A 60 -9.97 15.57 28.89
CA LYS A 60 -11.42 15.28 28.89
C LYS A 60 -11.71 13.80 29.14
N ALA A 61 -10.71 12.94 28.99
CA ALA A 61 -10.79 11.53 29.35
C ALA A 61 -9.49 11.05 30.00
N VAL A 62 -9.62 10.10 30.93
CA VAL A 62 -8.50 9.42 31.59
C VAL A 62 -8.65 7.91 31.45
N TYR A 63 -7.54 7.20 31.39
CA TYR A 63 -7.51 5.75 31.35
C TYR A 63 -7.60 5.22 32.78
N ALA A 64 -8.57 4.35 33.05
CA ALA A 64 -8.56 3.58 34.27
C ALA A 64 -7.30 2.73 34.31
N CYS A 65 -6.71 2.52 35.48
CA CYS A 65 -5.48 1.72 35.60
C CYS A 65 -5.81 0.22 35.49
N THR A 66 -6.32 -0.21 34.33
CA THR A 66 -6.82 -1.57 34.06
C THR A 66 -6.07 -2.26 32.94
N PHE A 67 -5.01 -1.63 32.39
CA PHE A 67 -4.14 -2.10 31.32
C PHE A 67 -3.94 -3.62 31.31
N GLY A 68 -3.31 -4.18 32.35
CA GLY A 68 -3.01 -5.60 32.51
C GLY A 68 -4.03 -6.41 33.30
N CYS A 69 -5.24 -5.89 33.54
CA CYS A 69 -6.24 -6.52 34.43
C CYS A 69 -7.09 -7.61 33.74
N ASN A 70 -6.49 -8.42 32.86
CA ASN A 70 -7.11 -9.58 32.21
C ASN A 70 -6.65 -10.91 32.83
N SER A 71 -7.37 -12.00 32.58
CA SER A 71 -7.14 -13.28 33.27
C SER A 71 -5.75 -13.86 33.02
N ILE A 72 -5.25 -13.76 31.78
CA ILE A 72 -3.94 -14.31 31.40
C ILE A 72 -2.83 -13.52 32.09
N LYS A 73 -2.92 -12.19 32.09
CA LYS A 73 -1.90 -11.33 32.67
C LYS A 73 -1.89 -11.37 34.19
N LEU A 74 -3.06 -11.41 34.83
CA LEU A 74 -3.18 -11.54 36.28
C LEU A 74 -2.69 -12.89 36.80
N ALA A 75 -2.77 -13.95 35.99
CA ALA A 75 -2.24 -15.27 36.34
C ALA A 75 -0.71 -15.28 36.53
N GLU A 76 0.03 -14.39 35.86
CA GLU A 76 1.48 -14.20 36.10
C GLU A 76 1.76 -13.75 37.55
N PHE A 77 0.77 -13.16 38.22
CA PHE A 77 0.85 -12.67 39.60
C PHE A 77 0.02 -13.48 40.59
N GLY A 78 -0.69 -14.53 40.16
CA GLY A 78 -1.61 -15.32 40.99
C GLY A 78 -2.84 -14.52 41.46
N LEU A 79 -3.32 -13.59 40.63
CA LEU A 79 -4.42 -12.67 40.93
C LEU A 79 -5.65 -12.85 40.01
N GLU A 80 -5.69 -13.89 39.18
CA GLU A 80 -6.74 -14.13 38.20
C GLU A 80 -8.14 -14.25 38.82
N ASP A 81 -8.25 -14.80 40.04
CA ASP A 81 -9.50 -14.92 40.79
C ASP A 81 -10.05 -13.56 41.26
N GLN A 82 -9.23 -12.52 41.27
CA GLN A 82 -9.61 -11.16 41.69
C GLN A 82 -9.97 -10.24 40.52
N LEU A 83 -9.96 -10.75 39.28
CA LEU A 83 -10.17 -9.96 38.06
C LEU A 83 -11.38 -9.02 38.13
N VAL A 84 -12.55 -9.54 38.53
CA VAL A 84 -13.80 -8.75 38.53
C VAL A 84 -13.73 -7.64 39.57
N GLU A 85 -13.32 -7.96 40.78
CA GLU A 85 -13.25 -7.00 41.89
C GLU A 85 -12.17 -5.94 41.64
N MET A 86 -11.01 -6.33 41.12
CA MET A 86 -9.93 -5.40 40.78
C MET A 86 -10.36 -4.40 39.71
N ASN A 87 -10.93 -4.86 38.59
CA ASN A 87 -11.39 -3.96 37.53
C ASN A 87 -12.45 -2.96 38.04
N LYS A 88 -13.41 -3.42 38.85
CA LYS A 88 -14.43 -2.55 39.44
C LYS A 88 -13.84 -1.50 40.37
N GLU A 89 -12.92 -1.90 41.23
CA GLU A 89 -12.27 -1.00 42.17
C GLU A 89 -11.41 0.05 41.45
N LEU A 90 -10.67 -0.34 40.42
CA LEU A 90 -9.81 0.56 39.64
C LEU A 90 -10.63 1.64 38.88
N VAL A 91 -11.78 1.27 38.35
CA VAL A 91 -12.72 2.22 37.74
C VAL A 91 -13.34 3.13 38.81
N ARG A 92 -13.71 2.59 39.98
CA ARG A 92 -14.24 3.40 41.10
C ARG A 92 -13.23 4.44 41.58
N ILE A 93 -11.97 4.05 41.75
CA ILE A 93 -10.88 4.96 42.12
C ILE A 93 -10.70 6.03 41.05
N SER A 94 -10.75 5.66 39.77
CA SER A 94 -10.62 6.63 38.68
C SER A 94 -11.78 7.64 38.66
N ARG A 95 -13.00 7.17 38.92
CA ARG A 95 -14.18 8.03 39.07
C ARG A 95 -14.09 8.93 40.30
N GLU A 96 -13.56 8.45 41.43
CA GLU A 96 -13.26 9.26 42.63
C GLU A 96 -12.27 10.40 42.29
N ALA A 97 -11.28 10.14 41.43
CA ALA A 97 -10.27 11.11 41.04
C ALA A 97 -10.84 12.25 40.17
N VAL A 98 -11.68 11.92 39.18
CA VAL A 98 -12.07 12.86 38.13
C VAL A 98 -13.55 13.29 38.14
N GLY A 99 -14.42 12.59 38.87
CA GLY A 99 -15.86 12.85 38.90
C GLY A 99 -16.56 12.53 37.57
N ASP A 100 -17.71 13.16 37.34
CA ASP A 100 -18.57 12.88 36.17
C ASP A 100 -18.28 13.78 34.96
N ASP A 101 -17.48 14.84 35.13
CA ASP A 101 -17.16 15.79 34.05
C ASP A 101 -16.13 15.26 33.05
N VAL A 102 -15.38 14.22 33.43
CA VAL A 102 -14.29 13.62 32.65
C VAL A 102 -14.65 12.15 32.40
N TRP A 103 -14.40 11.69 31.17
CA TRP A 103 -14.69 10.31 30.80
C TRP A 103 -13.66 9.36 31.39
N VAL A 104 -14.12 8.27 31.99
CA VAL A 104 -13.26 7.18 32.47
C VAL A 104 -13.27 6.08 31.42
N ILE A 105 -12.10 5.78 30.87
CA ILE A 105 -11.92 4.81 29.79
C ILE A 105 -11.49 3.48 30.39
N GLY A 106 -12.20 2.40 30.03
CA GLY A 106 -11.76 1.03 30.29
C GLY A 106 -10.58 0.71 29.39
N ASP A 107 -9.41 0.56 29.98
CA ASP A 107 -8.15 0.31 29.27
C ASP A 107 -7.84 -1.19 29.21
N LEU A 108 -7.68 -1.70 27.99
CA LEU A 108 -7.39 -3.09 27.65
C LEU A 108 -6.05 -3.15 26.91
N SER A 109 -5.06 -3.84 27.47
CA SER A 109 -3.76 -4.07 26.82
C SER A 109 -3.61 -5.50 26.29
N PRO A 110 -2.53 -5.80 25.53
CA PRO A 110 -2.18 -7.17 25.20
C PRO A 110 -2.14 -8.05 26.46
N THR A 111 -2.65 -9.27 26.32
CA THR A 111 -2.61 -10.33 27.34
C THR A 111 -1.17 -10.78 27.62
N GLY A 112 -0.26 -10.58 26.67
CA GLY A 112 1.09 -11.14 26.66
C GLY A 112 1.15 -12.55 26.05
N ALA A 113 0.00 -13.18 25.76
CA ALA A 113 -0.06 -14.44 25.06
C ALA A 113 0.20 -14.26 23.55
N GLN A 114 1.03 -15.14 22.99
CA GLN A 114 1.09 -15.30 21.53
C GLN A 114 -0.09 -16.15 21.07
N ILE A 115 -0.72 -15.83 19.93
CA ILE A 115 -1.81 -16.66 19.38
C ILE A 115 -1.20 -17.88 18.67
N TYR A 116 -1.91 -19.01 18.69
CA TYR A 116 -1.62 -20.20 17.89
C TYR A 116 -1.27 -19.81 16.44
N PRO A 117 -0.23 -20.42 15.83
CA PRO A 117 0.57 -21.55 16.30
C PRO A 117 1.79 -21.20 17.18
N LEU A 118 2.00 -19.93 17.52
CA LEU A 118 3.16 -19.52 18.32
C LEU A 118 3.05 -19.89 19.80
N SER A 119 1.83 -20.17 20.27
CA SER A 119 1.56 -20.78 21.58
C SER A 119 0.34 -21.71 21.51
N ASN A 120 -0.13 -22.19 22.66
CA ASN A 120 -1.33 -23.01 22.80
C ASN A 120 -2.64 -22.19 22.94
N TYR A 121 -2.57 -20.86 22.99
CA TYR A 121 -3.77 -20.02 23.03
C TYR A 121 -4.36 -19.85 21.64
N HIS A 122 -5.55 -20.38 21.41
CA HIS A 122 -6.31 -20.12 20.20
C HIS A 122 -7.02 -18.77 20.28
N PHE A 123 -7.51 -18.29 19.13
CA PHE A 123 -8.20 -17.00 19.03
C PHE A 123 -9.35 -16.85 20.04
N GLU A 124 -10.15 -17.91 20.24
CA GLU A 124 -11.25 -17.90 21.22
C GLU A 124 -10.78 -17.80 22.67
N ASP A 125 -9.62 -18.37 23.01
CA ASP A 125 -9.08 -18.27 24.37
C ASP A 125 -8.77 -16.81 24.70
N ILE A 126 -8.23 -16.06 23.74
CA ILE A 126 -7.96 -14.63 23.87
C ILE A 126 -9.26 -13.83 23.98
N VAL A 127 -10.26 -14.09 23.12
CA VAL A 127 -11.58 -13.43 23.23
C VAL A 127 -12.18 -13.66 24.62
N ASN A 128 -12.10 -14.89 25.12
CA ASN A 128 -12.63 -15.28 26.42
C ASN A 128 -11.82 -14.71 27.60
N ALA A 129 -10.55 -14.36 27.41
CA ALA A 129 -9.75 -13.65 28.42
C ALA A 129 -10.22 -12.19 28.60
N TYR A 130 -10.64 -11.52 27.51
CA TYR A 130 -11.11 -10.13 27.58
C TYR A 130 -12.56 -10.00 28.05
N LYS A 131 -13.46 -10.94 27.71
CA LYS A 131 -14.90 -10.83 28.03
C LYS A 131 -15.21 -10.56 29.52
N PRO A 132 -14.63 -11.29 30.49
CA PRO A 132 -14.84 -11.02 31.91
C PRO A 132 -14.38 -9.62 32.33
N GLN A 133 -13.24 -9.16 31.79
CA GLN A 133 -12.71 -7.83 32.05
C GLN A 133 -13.66 -6.75 31.52
N VAL A 134 -14.07 -6.85 30.25
CA VAL A 134 -15.05 -5.92 29.65
C VAL A 134 -16.32 -5.87 30.47
N LYS A 135 -16.88 -7.02 30.85
CA LYS A 135 -18.10 -7.08 31.65
C LYS A 135 -17.94 -6.36 33.01
N ALA A 136 -16.83 -6.60 33.70
CA ALA A 136 -16.54 -5.94 34.97
C ALA A 136 -16.42 -4.41 34.81
N LEU A 137 -15.77 -3.94 33.74
CA LEU A 137 -15.62 -2.52 33.43
C LEU A 137 -16.95 -1.85 33.09
N VAL A 138 -17.81 -2.50 32.30
CA VAL A 138 -19.17 -2.01 32.00
C VAL A 138 -19.98 -1.88 33.28
N GLU A 139 -19.97 -2.92 34.14
CA GLU A 139 -20.68 -2.90 35.42
C GLU A 139 -20.17 -1.80 36.36
N ALA A 140 -18.88 -1.44 36.26
CA ALA A 140 -18.26 -0.36 37.03
C ALA A 140 -18.56 1.04 36.48
N GLY A 141 -19.14 1.17 35.28
CA GLY A 141 -19.55 2.44 34.70
C GLY A 141 -18.45 3.21 33.96
N VAL A 142 -17.62 2.50 33.18
CA VAL A 142 -16.75 3.17 32.18
C VAL A 142 -17.58 3.84 31.08
N ASP A 143 -17.06 4.93 30.52
CA ASP A 143 -17.73 5.71 29.47
C ASP A 143 -17.45 5.16 28.06
N LEU A 144 -16.26 4.61 27.85
CA LEU A 144 -15.81 4.00 26.60
C LEU A 144 -14.64 3.07 26.86
N PHE A 145 -14.19 2.36 25.82
CA PHE A 145 -13.02 1.48 25.88
C PHE A 145 -11.88 2.01 25.03
N VAL A 146 -10.66 1.69 25.45
CA VAL A 146 -9.48 1.69 24.60
C VAL A 146 -8.84 0.31 24.63
N ILE A 147 -8.47 -0.18 23.45
CA ILE A 147 -7.61 -1.34 23.28
C ILE A 147 -6.25 -0.79 22.83
N GLU A 148 -5.29 -0.66 23.73
CA GLU A 148 -4.05 0.06 23.46
C GLU A 148 -2.79 -0.79 23.43
N THR A 149 -1.74 -0.28 22.80
CA THR A 149 -0.40 -0.90 22.74
C THR A 149 -0.41 -2.29 22.07
N MET A 150 -1.34 -2.52 21.14
CA MET A 150 -1.45 -3.81 20.45
C MET A 150 -0.29 -4.00 19.48
N MET A 151 0.45 -5.09 19.63
CA MET A 151 1.55 -5.48 18.74
C MET A 151 1.09 -6.45 17.64
N ASN A 152 -0.02 -7.15 17.89
CA ASN A 152 -0.62 -8.09 16.97
C ASN A 152 -2.06 -7.67 16.65
N ILE A 153 -2.36 -7.47 15.37
CA ILE A 153 -3.70 -7.06 14.93
C ILE A 153 -4.75 -8.12 15.23
N ASN A 154 -4.41 -9.41 15.19
CA ASN A 154 -5.34 -10.48 15.51
C ASN A 154 -5.73 -10.47 16.99
N GLU A 155 -4.81 -10.15 17.89
CA GLU A 155 -5.15 -9.94 19.30
C GLU A 155 -6.03 -8.70 19.50
N ALA A 156 -5.72 -7.61 18.79
CA ALA A 156 -6.57 -6.40 18.78
C ALA A 156 -8.00 -6.71 18.31
N ARG A 157 -8.13 -7.56 17.27
CA ARG A 157 -9.44 -8.07 16.81
C ARG A 157 -10.14 -8.89 17.89
N ALA A 158 -9.43 -9.78 18.59
CA ALA A 158 -10.00 -10.58 19.66
C ALA A 158 -10.57 -9.71 20.79
N ALA A 159 -9.80 -8.69 21.23
CA ALA A 159 -10.25 -7.71 22.22
C ALA A 159 -11.47 -6.91 21.72
N LEU A 160 -11.44 -6.43 20.46
CA LEU A 160 -12.55 -5.66 19.89
C LEU A 160 -13.82 -6.50 19.75
N ILE A 161 -13.70 -7.76 19.34
CA ILE A 161 -14.83 -8.71 19.31
C ILE A 161 -15.36 -8.94 20.73
N ALA A 162 -14.49 -9.12 21.72
CA ALA A 162 -14.91 -9.27 23.12
C ALA A 162 -15.73 -8.06 23.61
N VAL A 163 -15.29 -6.83 23.29
CA VAL A 163 -16.04 -5.62 23.64
C VAL A 163 -17.40 -5.59 22.95
N LYS A 164 -17.42 -5.79 21.62
CA LYS A 164 -18.64 -5.73 20.80
C LYS A 164 -19.65 -6.84 21.08
N GLU A 165 -19.21 -8.01 21.54
CA GLU A 165 -20.10 -9.10 21.96
C GLU A 165 -20.64 -8.90 23.38
N THR A 166 -20.11 -7.93 24.13
CA THR A 166 -20.48 -7.69 25.53
C THR A 166 -21.27 -6.38 25.72
N CYS A 167 -21.00 -5.34 24.93
CA CYS A 167 -21.68 -4.04 25.04
C CYS A 167 -21.58 -3.19 23.76
N ASP A 168 -22.31 -2.07 23.74
CA ASP A 168 -22.37 -1.10 22.62
C ASP A 168 -21.61 0.21 22.89
N LEU A 169 -20.76 0.26 23.93
CA LEU A 169 -19.95 1.46 24.22
C LEU A 169 -18.95 1.75 23.09
N PRO A 170 -18.53 3.02 22.92
CA PRO A 170 -17.49 3.37 21.95
C PRO A 170 -16.18 2.64 22.26
N VAL A 171 -15.44 2.22 21.22
CA VAL A 171 -14.15 1.54 21.37
C VAL A 171 -13.09 2.16 20.49
N MET A 172 -12.02 2.64 21.10
CA MET A 172 -10.81 3.09 20.40
C MET A 172 -9.82 1.92 20.33
N VAL A 173 -9.08 1.81 19.23
CA VAL A 173 -8.02 0.79 19.11
C VAL A 173 -6.71 1.46 18.69
N SER A 174 -5.64 1.26 19.45
CA SER A 174 -4.31 1.73 19.08
C SER A 174 -3.30 0.59 18.98
N MET A 175 -2.57 0.60 17.87
CA MET A 175 -1.46 -0.31 17.61
C MET A 175 -0.14 0.37 17.98
N THR A 176 0.89 -0.42 18.27
CA THR A 176 2.26 0.11 18.42
C THR A 176 3.14 -0.30 17.24
N TYR A 177 3.91 0.65 16.71
CA TYR A 177 4.75 0.48 15.52
C TYR A 177 6.21 0.70 15.86
N GLU A 178 7.09 -0.10 15.25
CA GLU A 178 8.53 0.15 15.27
C GLU A 178 8.89 1.29 14.30
N LYS A 179 10.13 1.76 14.36
CA LYS A 179 10.65 2.79 13.42
C LYS A 179 10.52 2.40 11.95
N SER A 180 10.45 1.10 11.65
CA SER A 180 10.21 0.57 10.31
C SER A 180 8.81 0.89 9.76
N GLY A 181 7.89 1.36 10.60
CA GLY A 181 6.49 1.59 10.24
C GLY A 181 5.61 0.35 10.30
N TYR A 182 6.07 -0.73 10.93
CA TYR A 182 5.33 -1.98 11.09
C TYR A 182 5.20 -2.35 12.57
N THR A 183 4.14 -3.07 12.92
CA THR A 183 4.05 -3.76 14.21
C THR A 183 5.04 -4.93 14.26
N LEU A 184 5.25 -5.51 15.45
CA LEU A 184 6.14 -6.68 15.64
C LEU A 184 5.78 -7.85 14.70
N ASN A 185 4.49 -8.05 14.41
CA ASN A 185 3.98 -9.11 13.53
C ASN A 185 3.91 -8.70 12.04
N GLY A 186 4.38 -7.50 11.69
CA GLY A 186 4.50 -7.03 10.32
C GLY A 186 3.26 -6.37 9.75
N THR A 187 2.36 -5.85 10.58
CA THR A 187 1.17 -5.10 10.13
C THR A 187 1.52 -3.63 9.94
N ASP A 188 1.20 -3.05 8.78
CA ASP A 188 1.35 -1.61 8.54
C ASP A 188 0.12 -0.79 9.02
N PRO A 189 0.27 0.54 9.22
CA PRO A 189 -0.80 1.46 9.59
C PRO A 189 -2.09 1.36 8.78
N VAL A 190 -2.00 1.27 7.46
CA VAL A 190 -3.18 1.28 6.58
C VAL A 190 -3.91 -0.05 6.69
N THR A 191 -3.18 -1.17 6.72
CA THR A 191 -3.76 -2.51 6.95
C THR A 191 -4.49 -2.58 8.30
N ALA A 192 -3.89 -2.04 9.36
CA ALA A 192 -4.51 -2.00 10.69
C ALA A 192 -5.80 -1.18 10.69
N LEU A 193 -5.75 0.05 10.16
CA LEU A 193 -6.90 0.94 10.05
C LEU A 193 -8.07 0.29 9.31
N ILE A 194 -7.84 -0.22 8.09
CA ILE A 194 -8.88 -0.83 7.27
C ILE A 194 -9.51 -2.01 8.00
N THR A 195 -8.70 -2.87 8.62
CA THR A 195 -9.22 -4.05 9.33
C THR A 195 -10.06 -3.66 10.55
N LEU A 196 -9.52 -2.80 11.43
CA LEU A 196 -10.12 -2.49 12.72
C LEU A 196 -11.35 -1.58 12.58
N GLN A 197 -11.31 -0.59 11.69
CA GLN A 197 -12.48 0.28 11.48
C GLN A 197 -13.66 -0.49 10.88
N ASN A 198 -13.41 -1.45 9.98
CA ASN A 198 -14.47 -2.27 9.38
C ASN A 198 -14.97 -3.35 10.34
N LEU A 199 -14.12 -3.85 11.24
CA LEU A 199 -14.54 -4.69 12.36
C LEU A 199 -15.39 -3.89 13.37
N GLY A 200 -15.33 -2.57 13.35
CA GLY A 200 -16.23 -1.65 14.05
C GLY A 200 -15.63 -0.94 15.25
N ALA A 201 -14.31 -0.67 15.22
CA ALA A 201 -13.70 0.33 16.10
C ALA A 201 -14.25 1.73 15.78
N ASP A 202 -14.46 2.55 16.80
CA ASP A 202 -14.97 3.91 16.70
C ASP A 202 -13.85 4.96 16.57
N ALA A 203 -12.60 4.59 16.85
CA ALA A 203 -11.39 5.33 16.51
C ALA A 203 -10.22 4.34 16.35
N VAL A 204 -9.26 4.65 15.47
CA VAL A 204 -8.06 3.81 15.26
C VAL A 204 -6.81 4.66 15.19
N GLY A 205 -5.69 4.19 15.71
CA GLY A 205 -4.42 4.90 15.56
C GLY A 205 -3.26 4.23 16.25
N CYS A 206 -2.40 5.02 16.89
CA CYS A 206 -1.15 4.52 17.47
C CYS A 206 -0.80 5.13 18.82
N ASN A 207 -0.01 4.37 19.59
CA ASN A 207 0.58 4.85 20.83
C ASN A 207 1.94 4.18 21.06
N CYS A 208 2.78 4.79 21.89
CA CYS A 208 4.07 4.25 22.32
C CYS A 208 5.07 3.97 21.18
N SER A 209 6.16 3.25 21.51
CA SER A 209 7.33 2.86 20.70
C SER A 209 8.12 4.00 20.03
N THR A 210 7.54 4.69 19.07
CA THR A 210 8.21 5.76 18.32
C THR A 210 7.95 7.14 18.93
N GLY A 211 8.82 8.09 18.56
CA GLY A 211 8.64 9.49 18.95
C GLY A 211 7.49 10.14 18.17
N PRO A 212 7.00 11.30 18.61
CA PRO A 212 5.88 11.97 17.97
C PRO A 212 6.16 12.39 16.52
N ASN A 213 7.42 12.62 16.15
CA ASN A 213 7.82 12.90 14.76
C ASN A 213 7.45 11.76 13.80
N ASP A 214 7.80 10.52 14.16
CA ASP A 214 7.54 9.35 13.30
C ASP A 214 6.04 9.06 13.19
N MET A 215 5.27 9.37 14.24
CA MET A 215 3.81 9.19 14.24
C MET A 215 3.08 10.13 13.27
N ILE A 216 3.66 11.26 12.88
CA ILE A 216 3.08 12.15 11.88
C ILE A 216 2.88 11.42 10.55
N ASP A 217 3.87 10.62 10.12
CA ASP A 217 3.79 9.90 8.86
C ASP A 217 2.79 8.74 8.93
N ILE A 218 2.65 8.10 10.09
CA ILE A 218 1.60 7.11 10.36
C ILE A 218 0.21 7.75 10.19
N VAL A 219 -0.03 8.91 10.81
CA VAL A 219 -1.32 9.63 10.70
C VAL A 219 -1.59 10.03 9.24
N LYS A 220 -0.59 10.57 8.54
CA LYS A 220 -0.72 10.95 7.12
C LYS A 220 -1.03 9.75 6.23
N ALA A 221 -0.45 8.58 6.48
CA ALA A 221 -0.72 7.37 5.73
C ALA A 221 -2.15 6.84 5.99
N MET A 222 -2.61 6.91 7.24
CA MET A 222 -3.96 6.47 7.65
C MET A 222 -5.07 7.41 7.15
N LYS A 223 -4.87 8.73 7.22
CA LYS A 223 -5.93 9.74 7.04
C LYS A 223 -6.76 9.60 5.75
N PRO A 224 -6.19 9.30 4.56
CA PRO A 224 -6.96 9.15 3.33
C PRO A 224 -7.98 8.00 3.34
N TYR A 225 -7.84 7.05 4.26
CA TYR A 225 -8.68 5.85 4.36
C TYR A 225 -9.53 5.80 5.63
N ALA A 226 -9.28 6.71 6.56
CA ALA A 226 -9.87 6.71 7.88
C ALA A 226 -11.32 7.16 7.81
N LYS A 227 -12.27 6.22 8.01
CA LYS A 227 -13.70 6.52 8.18
C LYS A 227 -14.07 6.86 9.63
N VAL A 228 -13.07 6.80 10.50
CA VAL A 228 -13.17 7.02 11.95
C VAL A 228 -12.09 8.01 12.39
N PRO A 229 -12.29 8.70 13.52
CA PRO A 229 -11.27 9.52 14.16
C PRO A 229 -9.93 8.78 14.33
N LEU A 230 -8.82 9.53 14.24
CA LEU A 230 -7.47 9.00 14.49
C LEU A 230 -6.98 9.35 15.91
N ILE A 231 -6.47 8.35 16.63
CA ILE A 231 -5.91 8.48 18.00
C ILE A 231 -4.38 8.40 18.00
N VAL A 232 -3.72 9.30 18.74
CA VAL A 232 -2.27 9.31 18.90
C VAL A 232 -1.85 9.60 20.34
N LYS A 233 -1.07 8.70 20.96
CA LYS A 233 -0.43 8.90 22.29
C LYS A 233 1.08 8.63 22.20
N PRO A 234 1.91 9.61 21.79
CA PRO A 234 3.35 9.44 21.67
C PRO A 234 4.05 9.43 23.03
N ASN A 235 5.25 8.84 23.07
CA ASN A 235 6.17 8.99 24.19
C ASN A 235 6.83 10.39 24.18
N ALA A 236 7.33 10.86 25.33
CA ALA A 236 8.14 12.07 25.42
C ALA A 236 9.58 11.84 24.89
N GLY A 237 9.71 11.40 23.64
CA GLY A 237 10.98 10.98 23.05
C GLY A 237 11.25 9.48 23.22
N LEU A 238 12.44 9.05 22.83
CA LEU A 238 12.83 7.63 22.91
C LEU A 238 13.36 7.32 24.31
N PRO A 239 13.01 6.14 24.88
CA PRO A 239 13.51 5.76 26.20
C PRO A 239 15.02 5.57 26.16
N LYS A 240 15.73 6.24 27.07
CA LYS A 240 17.16 6.06 27.34
C LYS A 240 17.33 5.39 28.70
N TYR A 241 18.34 4.53 28.82
CA TYR A 241 18.67 3.92 30.10
C TYR A 241 19.87 4.65 30.71
N GLU A 242 19.64 5.40 31.78
CA GLU A 242 20.66 6.19 32.46
C GLU A 242 20.60 5.91 33.96
N ASN A 243 21.74 5.59 34.58
CA ASN A 243 21.87 5.37 36.03
C ASN A 243 20.89 4.35 36.63
N GLY A 244 20.45 3.35 35.85
CA GLY A 244 19.50 2.35 36.31
C GLY A 244 18.03 2.74 36.11
N GLU A 245 17.74 3.92 35.56
CA GLU A 245 16.41 4.46 35.31
C GLU A 245 16.13 4.67 33.81
N THR A 246 14.86 4.61 33.43
CA THR A 246 14.43 4.94 32.06
C THR A 246 14.08 6.42 31.99
N VAL A 247 14.87 7.19 31.21
CA VAL A 247 14.74 8.63 31.03
C VAL A 247 14.21 8.95 29.63
N PHE A 248 13.44 10.02 29.53
CA PHE A 248 12.84 10.55 28.31
C PHE A 248 13.36 11.98 28.11
N ASP A 249 13.92 12.28 26.95
CA ASP A 249 14.71 13.50 26.70
C ASP A 249 13.92 14.66 26.09
N MET A 250 12.67 14.42 25.67
CA MET A 250 11.83 15.47 25.09
C MET A 250 11.19 16.32 26.20
N ASP A 251 11.30 17.63 26.05
CA ASP A 251 10.58 18.56 26.92
C ASP A 251 9.14 18.82 26.45
N GLU A 252 8.40 19.49 27.30
CA GLU A 252 6.98 19.82 27.14
C GLU A 252 6.69 20.85 26.03
N ASP A 253 7.64 21.73 25.68
CA ASP A 253 7.49 22.68 24.57
C ASP A 253 7.67 21.97 23.23
N GLU A 254 8.69 21.11 23.13
CA GLU A 254 8.91 20.25 21.98
C GLU A 254 7.74 19.28 21.77
N PHE A 255 7.30 18.59 22.83
CA PHE A 255 6.18 17.64 22.75
C PHE A 255 4.87 18.30 22.28
N SER A 256 4.54 19.47 22.83
CA SER A 256 3.32 20.20 22.46
C SER A 256 3.37 20.79 21.05
N HIS A 257 4.57 21.13 20.55
CA HIS A 257 4.77 21.47 19.14
C HIS A 257 4.42 20.29 18.23
N TYR A 258 4.91 19.08 18.53
CA TYR A 258 4.50 17.91 17.75
C TYR A 258 3.01 17.59 17.88
N GLY A 259 2.39 17.84 19.03
CA GLY A 259 0.94 17.75 19.19
C GLY A 259 0.17 18.59 18.15
N THR A 260 0.69 19.78 17.82
CA THR A 260 0.16 20.64 16.75
C THR A 260 0.27 19.95 15.40
N LEU A 261 1.47 19.45 15.07
CA LEU A 261 1.74 18.78 13.79
C LEU A 261 0.91 17.49 13.62
N LEU A 262 0.65 16.75 14.70
CA LEU A 262 -0.19 15.56 14.70
C LEU A 262 -1.66 15.92 14.44
N ALA A 263 -2.17 16.96 15.09
CA ALA A 263 -3.52 17.48 14.83
C ALA A 263 -3.66 17.94 13.37
N GLU A 264 -2.69 18.70 12.87
CA GLU A 264 -2.63 19.14 11.47
C GLU A 264 -2.50 17.97 10.49
N ALA A 265 -1.78 16.90 10.85
CA ALA A 265 -1.72 15.68 10.04
C ALA A 265 -3.09 14.98 9.97
N GLY A 266 -3.93 15.13 10.99
CA GLY A 266 -5.31 14.66 11.00
C GLY A 266 -5.69 13.83 12.23
N ALA A 267 -4.89 13.83 13.29
CA ALA A 267 -5.25 13.24 14.58
C ALA A 267 -6.41 14.02 15.22
N ASN A 268 -7.40 13.28 15.71
CA ASN A 268 -8.60 13.84 16.35
C ASN A 268 -8.58 13.63 17.87
N ILE A 269 -7.76 12.69 18.34
CA ILE A 269 -7.63 12.31 19.74
C ILE A 269 -6.14 12.27 20.06
N ILE A 270 -5.69 13.09 21.01
CA ILE A 270 -4.26 13.27 21.31
C ILE A 270 -4.03 13.22 22.82
N GLY A 271 -3.01 12.50 23.27
CA GLY A 271 -2.56 12.50 24.67
C GLY A 271 -1.06 12.27 24.77
N GLY A 272 -0.63 11.75 25.91
CA GLY A 272 0.76 11.33 26.12
C GLY A 272 0.87 9.89 26.62
N CYS A 273 1.92 9.20 26.21
CA CYS A 273 2.30 7.88 26.72
C CYS A 273 3.53 8.03 27.66
N CYS A 274 4.52 7.16 27.60
CA CYS A 274 5.62 7.11 28.57
C CYS A 274 6.45 8.41 28.56
N GLY A 275 6.81 8.88 29.77
CA GLY A 275 7.58 10.10 29.97
C GLY A 275 6.76 11.39 30.05
N THR A 276 5.47 11.36 29.68
CA THR A 276 4.59 12.55 29.74
C THR A 276 3.97 12.74 31.13
N THR A 277 3.79 14.00 31.53
CA THR A 277 3.21 14.38 32.84
C THR A 277 2.09 15.40 32.66
N LYS A 278 1.48 15.87 33.75
CA LYS A 278 0.43 16.90 33.70
C LYS A 278 0.87 18.20 33.00
N THR A 279 2.15 18.60 33.11
CA THR A 279 2.64 19.83 32.44
C THR A 279 2.66 19.67 30.93
N PHE A 280 3.02 18.48 30.43
CA PHE A 280 2.96 18.14 29.00
C PHE A 280 1.53 18.25 28.47
N ILE A 281 0.57 17.65 29.19
CA ILE A 281 -0.84 17.67 28.79
C ILE A 281 -1.41 19.10 28.81
N SER A 282 -1.06 19.91 29.80
CA SER A 282 -1.48 21.31 29.86
C SER A 282 -0.98 22.10 28.64
N LYS A 283 0.33 22.00 28.32
CA LYS A 283 0.89 22.68 27.15
C LYS A 283 0.31 22.15 25.83
N LEU A 284 0.12 20.83 25.74
CA LEU A 284 -0.50 20.19 24.58
C LEU A 284 -1.89 20.77 24.30
N LYS A 285 -2.77 20.79 25.31
CA LYS A 285 -4.12 21.36 25.21
C LYS A 285 -4.07 22.81 24.75
N ASP A 286 -3.21 23.62 25.35
CA ASP A 286 -3.09 25.04 25.02
C ASP A 286 -2.63 25.28 23.57
N LYS A 287 -1.76 24.41 23.04
CA LYS A 287 -1.28 24.49 21.66
C LYS A 287 -2.30 24.03 20.62
N VAL A 288 -3.10 23.00 20.92
CA VAL A 288 -4.01 22.40 19.93
C VAL A 288 -5.41 22.98 19.93
N LYS A 289 -5.80 23.79 20.92
CA LYS A 289 -7.15 24.35 21.06
C LYS A 289 -7.63 25.18 19.85
N ASP A 290 -6.71 25.81 19.13
CA ASP A 290 -7.00 26.71 18.01
C ASP A 290 -6.79 26.05 16.63
N ILE A 291 -6.53 24.72 16.60
CA ILE A 291 -6.31 23.98 15.36
C ILE A 291 -7.64 23.51 14.78
N ASP A 292 -7.83 23.74 13.48
CA ASP A 292 -8.99 23.26 12.75
C ASP A 292 -9.06 21.73 12.72
N ILE A 293 -10.23 21.20 13.06
CA ILE A 293 -10.46 19.76 13.09
C ILE A 293 -10.53 19.23 11.66
N ARG A 294 -9.60 18.35 11.32
CA ARG A 294 -9.66 17.57 10.09
C ARG A 294 -10.61 16.40 10.25
N MET A 295 -11.78 16.50 9.63
CA MET A 295 -12.75 15.41 9.57
C MET A 295 -12.17 14.15 8.93
N TRP A 296 -12.60 12.99 9.40
CA TRP A 296 -12.37 11.71 8.72
C TRP A 296 -13.10 11.67 7.37
N THR A 297 -12.72 10.74 6.50
CA THR A 297 -13.27 10.60 5.13
C THR A 297 -14.52 9.70 5.12
N ASP A 298 -15.40 9.91 4.15
CA ASP A 298 -16.54 9.01 3.91
C ASP A 298 -16.18 7.79 3.04
N ARG A 299 -14.96 7.77 2.46
CA ARG A 299 -14.50 6.75 1.51
C ARG A 299 -13.17 6.17 1.93
N GLN A 300 -13.05 4.86 1.80
CA GLN A 300 -11.78 4.13 2.02
C GLN A 300 -11.35 3.37 0.75
N GLY A 301 -12.24 3.23 -0.23
CA GLY A 301 -12.03 2.37 -1.40
C GLY A 301 -12.32 0.89 -1.12
N SER A 302 -12.33 0.11 -2.20
CA SER A 302 -12.48 -1.34 -2.15
C SER A 302 -11.15 -2.00 -1.78
N ILE A 303 -10.97 -2.30 -0.49
CA ILE A 303 -9.72 -2.84 0.05
C ILE A 303 -10.00 -4.10 0.86
N LEU A 304 -9.30 -5.18 0.49
CA LEU A 304 -9.17 -6.41 1.28
C LEU A 304 -7.89 -6.36 2.11
N THR A 305 -7.86 -7.02 3.25
CA THR A 305 -6.64 -7.11 4.08
C THR A 305 -6.40 -8.53 4.56
N SER A 306 -5.13 -8.92 4.61
CA SER A 306 -4.62 -9.97 5.49
C SER A 306 -4.04 -9.33 6.75
N GLU A 307 -3.44 -10.14 7.63
CA GLU A 307 -2.71 -9.65 8.81
C GLU A 307 -1.61 -8.63 8.45
N ARG A 308 -1.01 -8.76 7.27
CA ARG A 308 0.24 -8.06 6.90
C ARG A 308 0.16 -7.25 5.60
N LYS A 309 -0.99 -7.21 4.94
CA LYS A 309 -1.10 -6.58 3.63
C LYS A 309 -2.51 -6.16 3.27
N SER A 310 -2.64 -4.96 2.72
CA SER A 310 -3.83 -4.49 2.01
C SER A 310 -3.74 -4.72 0.50
N VAL A 311 -4.87 -5.06 -0.14
CA VAL A 311 -5.03 -5.18 -1.59
C VAL A 311 -6.21 -4.31 -2.02
N THR A 312 -5.91 -3.25 -2.77
CA THR A 312 -6.90 -2.33 -3.34
C THR A 312 -7.43 -2.87 -4.67
N ILE A 313 -8.75 -2.87 -4.81
CA ILE A 313 -9.50 -3.38 -5.97
C ILE A 313 -10.02 -2.21 -6.79
N GLY A 314 -9.86 -2.28 -8.11
CA GLY A 314 -10.43 -1.30 -9.05
C GLY A 314 -9.72 0.05 -9.07
N GLY A 315 -10.42 1.07 -9.58
CA GLY A 315 -9.80 2.35 -9.92
C GLY A 315 -8.75 2.19 -11.03
N ASN A 316 -7.58 2.79 -10.84
CA ASN A 316 -6.43 2.65 -11.75
C ASN A 316 -5.45 1.55 -11.30
N ASN A 317 -5.87 0.64 -10.41
CA ASN A 317 -5.04 -0.48 -9.99
C ASN A 317 -5.11 -1.65 -10.98
N PRO A 318 -4.05 -2.47 -11.10
CA PRO A 318 -4.05 -3.67 -11.94
C PRO A 318 -5.18 -4.65 -11.61
N THR A 319 -5.57 -5.44 -12.60
CA THR A 319 -6.56 -6.51 -12.43
C THR A 319 -6.03 -7.58 -11.47
N ILE A 320 -6.90 -8.08 -10.59
CA ILE A 320 -6.55 -9.05 -9.54
C ILE A 320 -6.95 -10.46 -9.95
N ILE A 321 -5.98 -11.38 -9.93
CA ILE A 321 -6.27 -12.82 -9.95
C ILE A 321 -6.53 -13.32 -8.53
N VAL A 322 -7.71 -13.91 -8.36
CA VAL A 322 -8.09 -14.71 -7.20
C VAL A 322 -7.76 -16.17 -7.53
N GLY A 323 -6.79 -16.75 -6.84
CA GLY A 323 -6.32 -18.11 -7.13
C GLY A 323 -7.35 -19.19 -6.78
N GLU A 324 -7.79 -19.97 -7.77
CA GLU A 324 -8.88 -20.95 -7.66
C GLU A 324 -8.47 -22.37 -7.19
N ARG A 325 -7.17 -22.60 -6.91
CA ARG A 325 -6.67 -23.98 -6.77
C ARG A 325 -7.00 -24.63 -5.44
N ILE A 326 -7.29 -23.87 -4.38
CA ILE A 326 -7.73 -24.40 -3.08
C ILE A 326 -9.24 -24.62 -3.14
N ASN A 327 -9.62 -25.64 -3.91
CA ASN A 327 -11.00 -26.08 -4.07
C ASN A 327 -10.98 -27.59 -4.38
N PRO A 328 -11.55 -28.46 -3.52
CA PRO A 328 -11.46 -29.91 -3.66
C PRO A 328 -12.31 -30.49 -4.78
N THR A 329 -13.18 -29.70 -5.42
CA THR A 329 -14.07 -30.17 -6.50
C THR A 329 -13.26 -30.77 -7.65
N GLY A 330 -13.45 -32.07 -7.90
CA GLY A 330 -12.72 -32.82 -8.93
C GLY A 330 -11.23 -33.08 -8.65
N LYS A 331 -10.68 -32.67 -7.50
CA LYS A 331 -9.25 -32.78 -7.16
C LYS A 331 -9.00 -33.85 -6.08
N LYS A 332 -8.82 -35.11 -6.51
CA LYS A 332 -8.63 -36.27 -5.60
C LYS A 332 -7.52 -36.07 -4.57
N LYS A 333 -6.37 -35.51 -4.97
CA LYS A 333 -5.23 -35.28 -4.09
C LYS A 333 -5.56 -34.28 -2.96
N LEU A 334 -6.18 -33.15 -3.29
CA LEU A 334 -6.60 -32.17 -2.30
C LEU A 334 -7.66 -32.75 -1.36
N GLN A 335 -8.64 -33.50 -1.90
CA GLN A 335 -9.65 -34.18 -1.09
C GLN A 335 -9.05 -35.14 -0.06
N GLU A 336 -8.01 -35.88 -0.43
CA GLU A 336 -7.30 -36.78 0.49
C GLU A 336 -6.58 -36.01 1.60
N HIS A 337 -5.85 -34.95 1.26
CA HIS A 337 -5.17 -34.11 2.27
C HIS A 337 -6.16 -33.45 3.24
N LEU A 338 -7.29 -32.93 2.75
CA LEU A 338 -8.32 -32.34 3.62
C LEU A 338 -8.95 -33.37 4.56
N ARG A 339 -9.27 -34.58 4.09
CA ARG A 339 -9.78 -35.66 4.96
C ARG A 339 -8.78 -36.04 6.05
N ASN A 340 -7.50 -36.04 5.71
CA ASN A 340 -6.42 -36.35 6.64
C ASN A 340 -5.98 -35.15 7.49
N LYS A 341 -6.69 -34.01 7.43
CA LYS A 341 -6.33 -32.75 8.11
C LYS A 341 -4.90 -32.26 7.83
N ASN A 342 -4.37 -32.59 6.67
CA ASN A 342 -3.03 -32.19 6.26
C ASN A 342 -3.08 -30.81 5.58
N MET A 343 -2.83 -29.77 6.37
CA MET A 343 -2.85 -28.38 5.91
C MET A 343 -1.58 -27.94 5.18
N ASP A 344 -0.45 -28.66 5.32
CA ASP A 344 0.79 -28.35 4.61
C ASP A 344 0.58 -28.34 3.10
N TYR A 345 -0.24 -29.27 2.59
CA TYR A 345 -0.56 -29.30 1.16
C TYR A 345 -1.39 -28.07 0.74
N VAL A 346 -2.33 -27.63 1.57
CA VAL A 346 -3.13 -26.41 1.33
C VAL A 346 -2.23 -25.18 1.28
N VAL A 347 -1.31 -25.04 2.23
CA VAL A 347 -0.31 -23.96 2.28
C VAL A 347 0.62 -24.02 1.07
N SER A 348 1.06 -25.20 0.64
CA SER A 348 1.90 -25.34 -0.56
C SER A 348 1.20 -24.87 -1.84
N LEU A 349 -0.09 -25.19 -1.99
CA LEU A 349 -0.91 -24.71 -3.11
C LEU A 349 -1.12 -23.19 -3.04
N ALA A 350 -1.21 -22.63 -1.84
CA ALA A 350 -1.32 -21.19 -1.64
C ALA A 350 -0.05 -20.47 -2.12
N HIS A 351 1.13 -20.92 -1.69
CA HIS A 351 2.42 -20.35 -2.13
C HIS A 351 2.60 -20.44 -3.65
N GLU A 352 2.33 -21.60 -4.24
CA GLU A 352 2.46 -21.78 -5.69
C GLU A 352 1.61 -20.77 -6.47
N GLN A 353 0.39 -20.50 -6.00
CA GLN A 353 -0.50 -19.53 -6.64
C GLN A 353 -0.01 -18.09 -6.49
N ILE A 354 0.49 -17.72 -5.30
CA ILE A 354 1.04 -16.38 -5.03
C ILE A 354 2.28 -16.12 -5.89
N GLU A 355 3.19 -17.09 -5.97
CA GLU A 355 4.39 -17.00 -6.82
C GLU A 355 4.04 -16.82 -8.30
N LYS A 356 2.92 -17.41 -8.73
CA LYS A 356 2.39 -17.27 -10.09
C LYS A 356 1.57 -16.00 -10.31
N GLY A 357 1.38 -15.18 -9.28
CA GLY A 357 0.81 -13.84 -9.38
C GLY A 357 -0.60 -13.68 -8.81
N ALA A 358 -1.16 -14.68 -8.13
CA ALA A 358 -2.40 -14.49 -7.37
C ALA A 358 -2.20 -13.44 -6.26
N ARG A 359 -3.13 -12.49 -6.18
CA ARG A 359 -3.10 -11.42 -5.16
C ARG A 359 -4.15 -11.63 -4.06
N VAL A 360 -5.10 -12.53 -4.29
CA VAL A 360 -6.10 -13.03 -3.33
C VAL A 360 -6.21 -14.55 -3.57
N LEU A 361 -6.55 -15.33 -2.54
CA LEU A 361 -6.75 -16.78 -2.67
C LEU A 361 -8.20 -17.13 -2.38
N ASP A 362 -8.85 -17.85 -3.30
CA ASP A 362 -10.14 -18.48 -3.05
C ASP A 362 -9.92 -19.76 -2.24
N VAL A 363 -10.63 -19.88 -1.12
CA VAL A 363 -10.47 -20.97 -0.14
C VAL A 363 -11.81 -21.66 0.02
N ASN A 364 -11.95 -22.77 -0.70
CA ASN A 364 -13.07 -23.68 -0.59
C ASN A 364 -12.57 -25.03 -0.07
N VAL A 365 -13.17 -25.50 1.03
CA VAL A 365 -12.86 -26.81 1.62
C VAL A 365 -14.04 -27.78 1.52
N GLY A 366 -15.16 -27.36 0.94
CA GLY A 366 -16.42 -28.10 0.92
C GLY A 366 -16.30 -29.42 0.15
N MET A 367 -16.52 -30.53 0.86
CA MET A 367 -16.56 -31.87 0.27
C MET A 367 -17.31 -32.86 1.16
N ASN A 368 -17.76 -33.96 0.57
CA ASN A 368 -18.44 -35.00 1.33
C ASN A 368 -17.47 -35.74 2.27
N GLY A 369 -17.93 -35.96 3.51
CA GLY A 369 -17.23 -36.79 4.50
C GLY A 369 -16.22 -36.08 5.38
N ILE A 370 -16.33 -34.75 5.53
CA ILE A 370 -15.54 -33.95 6.48
C ILE A 370 -16.45 -33.05 7.32
N ASP A 371 -15.95 -32.58 8.46
CA ASP A 371 -16.54 -31.44 9.17
C ASP A 371 -16.04 -30.14 8.51
N GLU A 372 -16.87 -29.55 7.65
CA GLU A 372 -16.48 -28.35 6.89
C GLU A 372 -16.15 -27.16 7.80
N VAL A 373 -16.79 -27.04 8.97
CA VAL A 373 -16.55 -25.94 9.91
C VAL A 373 -15.15 -26.07 10.53
N ASP A 374 -14.82 -27.26 11.01
CA ASP A 374 -13.48 -27.55 11.60
C ASP A 374 -12.36 -27.39 10.56
N ILE A 375 -12.55 -27.96 9.36
CA ILE A 375 -11.55 -27.89 8.29
C ILE A 375 -11.37 -26.45 7.79
N MET A 376 -12.44 -25.66 7.69
CA MET A 376 -12.34 -24.24 7.31
C MET A 376 -11.54 -23.46 8.35
N LYS A 377 -11.79 -23.66 9.65
CA LYS A 377 -11.00 -23.00 10.71
C LYS A 377 -9.51 -23.31 10.57
N GLN A 378 -9.16 -24.58 10.47
CA GLN A 378 -7.76 -25.00 10.33
C GLN A 378 -7.11 -24.42 9.07
N ALA A 379 -7.82 -24.42 7.94
CA ALA A 379 -7.31 -23.84 6.69
C ALA A 379 -7.06 -22.33 6.84
N ILE A 380 -7.99 -21.58 7.44
CA ILE A 380 -7.85 -20.14 7.65
C ILE A 380 -6.73 -19.82 8.63
N GLU A 381 -6.59 -20.54 9.75
CA GLU A 381 -5.49 -20.35 10.70
C GLU A 381 -4.14 -20.53 10.01
N GLN A 382 -3.95 -21.67 9.33
CA GLN A 382 -2.69 -22.01 8.65
C GLN A 382 -2.36 -21.04 7.52
N LEU A 383 -3.32 -20.73 6.65
CA LEU A 383 -3.11 -19.78 5.55
C LEU A 383 -2.76 -18.39 6.08
N SER A 384 -3.46 -17.92 7.12
CA SER A 384 -3.20 -16.59 7.69
C SER A 384 -1.81 -16.48 8.31
N THR A 385 -1.28 -17.57 8.87
CA THR A 385 0.12 -17.61 9.36
C THR A 385 1.13 -17.55 8.22
N PHE A 386 0.95 -18.36 7.17
CA PHE A 386 2.01 -18.59 6.18
C PHE A 386 1.94 -17.71 4.93
N VAL A 387 0.78 -17.13 4.60
CA VAL A 387 0.63 -16.26 3.44
C VAL A 387 0.38 -14.81 3.82
N LYS A 388 0.72 -13.90 2.91
CA LYS A 388 0.53 -12.45 3.10
C LYS A 388 -0.64 -11.89 2.29
N VAL A 389 -1.23 -12.66 1.39
CA VAL A 389 -2.34 -12.20 0.54
C VAL A 389 -3.69 -12.37 1.26
N PRO A 390 -4.69 -11.51 0.99
CA PRO A 390 -6.02 -11.69 1.53
C PRO A 390 -6.70 -12.97 1.05
N LEU A 391 -7.70 -13.44 1.82
CA LEU A 391 -8.47 -14.65 1.52
C LEU A 391 -9.89 -14.31 1.08
N CYS A 392 -10.36 -15.08 0.09
CA CYS A 392 -11.72 -15.16 -0.36
C CYS A 392 -12.31 -16.46 0.20
N ILE A 393 -13.18 -16.35 1.20
CA ILE A 393 -13.76 -17.50 1.92
C ILE A 393 -14.96 -17.99 1.13
N ASP A 394 -14.85 -19.18 0.55
CA ASP A 394 -15.85 -19.80 -0.32
C ASP A 394 -16.45 -21.05 0.31
N SER A 395 -17.75 -21.02 0.57
CA SER A 395 -18.50 -22.18 1.05
C SER A 395 -20.00 -22.02 0.82
N SER A 396 -20.69 -23.16 0.69
CA SER A 396 -22.16 -23.20 0.75
C SER A 396 -22.71 -23.30 2.18
N ASN A 397 -21.84 -23.58 3.15
CA ASN A 397 -22.16 -23.72 4.57
C ASN A 397 -21.92 -22.39 5.30
N ILE A 398 -23.01 -21.77 5.74
CA ILE A 398 -23.00 -20.47 6.45
C ILE A 398 -22.18 -20.55 7.74
N ASP A 399 -22.25 -21.66 8.47
CA ASP A 399 -21.53 -21.83 9.74
C ASP A 399 -20.01 -21.92 9.50
N ALA A 400 -19.60 -22.51 8.38
CA ALA A 400 -18.19 -22.55 7.98
C ALA A 400 -17.66 -21.16 7.59
N ILE A 401 -18.47 -20.35 6.90
CA ILE A 401 -18.13 -18.95 6.59
C ILE A 401 -17.97 -18.15 7.88
N GLU A 402 -18.95 -18.21 8.80
CA GLU A 402 -18.87 -17.49 10.07
C GLU A 402 -17.65 -17.92 10.89
N ALA A 403 -17.40 -19.22 10.99
CA ALA A 403 -16.24 -19.75 11.68
C ALA A 403 -14.91 -19.26 11.11
N GLY A 404 -14.79 -19.18 9.78
CA GLY A 404 -13.61 -18.64 9.10
C GLY A 404 -13.47 -17.12 9.34
N LEU A 405 -14.54 -16.35 9.16
CA LEU A 405 -14.54 -14.89 9.36
C LEU A 405 -14.17 -14.48 10.80
N ARG A 406 -14.63 -15.27 11.77
CA ARG A 406 -14.36 -15.01 13.19
C ARG A 406 -12.87 -14.94 13.48
N ILE A 407 -12.11 -15.91 12.99
CA ILE A 407 -10.68 -16.05 13.29
C ILE A 407 -9.77 -15.36 12.25
N TYR A 408 -10.30 -14.96 11.10
CA TYR A 408 -9.49 -14.38 10.02
C TYR A 408 -8.89 -13.01 10.38
N PRO A 409 -7.56 -12.85 10.45
CA PRO A 409 -6.89 -11.64 10.95
C PRO A 409 -6.84 -10.50 9.93
N GLY A 410 -7.95 -10.21 9.27
CA GLY A 410 -8.03 -9.19 8.22
C GLY A 410 -9.47 -8.96 7.76
N ARG A 411 -9.59 -8.32 6.60
CA ARG A 411 -10.85 -8.03 5.92
C ARG A 411 -11.00 -8.96 4.73
N ALA A 412 -11.74 -10.05 4.94
CA ALA A 412 -11.98 -11.10 3.96
C ALA A 412 -12.96 -10.67 2.86
N LEU A 413 -12.95 -11.44 1.77
CA LEU A 413 -14.02 -11.46 0.76
C LEU A 413 -14.88 -12.71 0.98
N VAL A 414 -16.19 -12.55 1.18
CA VAL A 414 -17.12 -13.69 1.26
C VAL A 414 -17.59 -14.06 -0.14
N ASN A 415 -17.41 -15.33 -0.51
CA ASN A 415 -17.91 -15.92 -1.76
C ASN A 415 -19.02 -16.93 -1.43
N SER A 416 -20.29 -16.62 -1.68
CA SER A 416 -20.88 -15.34 -2.12
C SER A 416 -22.23 -15.10 -1.46
N ILE A 417 -22.77 -13.88 -1.57
CA ILE A 417 -24.10 -13.52 -1.09
C ILE A 417 -25.01 -13.24 -2.29
N SER A 418 -26.17 -13.88 -2.31
CA SER A 418 -27.20 -13.80 -3.35
C SER A 418 -28.54 -13.37 -2.76
N LEU A 419 -29.55 -13.10 -3.59
CA LEU A 419 -30.94 -12.82 -3.19
C LEU A 419 -31.74 -14.11 -2.91
N GLU A 420 -31.07 -15.17 -2.46
CA GLU A 420 -31.74 -16.33 -1.89
C GLU A 420 -32.04 -16.02 -0.42
N GLN A 421 -33.31 -16.05 -0.01
CA GLN A 421 -33.74 -15.49 1.29
C GLN A 421 -32.95 -16.09 2.46
N HIS A 422 -32.72 -17.41 2.44
CA HIS A 422 -31.98 -18.12 3.48
C HIS A 422 -30.49 -17.71 3.59
N LYS A 423 -29.89 -17.20 2.51
CA LYS A 423 -28.50 -16.73 2.47
C LYS A 423 -28.40 -15.28 2.88
N ILE A 424 -29.16 -14.39 2.24
CA ILE A 424 -29.03 -12.94 2.47
C ILE A 424 -29.32 -12.56 3.92
N ASP A 425 -30.37 -13.13 4.52
CA ASP A 425 -30.80 -12.82 5.89
C ASP A 425 -29.77 -13.20 6.95
N LYS A 426 -28.93 -14.19 6.68
CA LYS A 426 -27.91 -14.70 7.61
C LYS A 426 -26.53 -14.16 7.30
N LEU A 427 -26.11 -14.24 6.04
CA LEU A 427 -24.75 -13.90 5.64
C LEU A 427 -24.48 -12.40 5.65
N LEU A 428 -25.45 -11.53 5.34
CA LEU A 428 -25.21 -10.08 5.42
C LEU A 428 -24.92 -9.63 6.86
N PRO A 429 -25.72 -10.00 7.89
CA PRO A 429 -25.37 -9.70 9.28
C PRO A 429 -24.03 -10.31 9.72
N ILE A 430 -23.73 -11.55 9.34
CA ILE A 430 -22.45 -12.22 9.66
C ILE A 430 -21.28 -11.45 9.03
N ALA A 431 -21.35 -11.15 7.73
CA ALA A 431 -20.31 -10.40 7.04
C ALA A 431 -20.12 -9.01 7.68
N LYS A 432 -21.22 -8.34 8.06
CA LYS A 432 -21.16 -7.04 8.74
C LYS A 432 -20.52 -7.15 10.13
N LYS A 433 -20.85 -8.18 10.90
CA LYS A 433 -20.32 -8.43 12.25
C LYS A 433 -18.79 -8.46 12.24
N TYR A 434 -18.19 -9.12 11.25
CA TYR A 434 -16.75 -9.30 11.12
C TYR A 434 -16.08 -8.31 10.13
N GLY A 435 -16.82 -7.33 9.60
CA GLY A 435 -16.28 -6.28 8.74
C GLY A 435 -15.89 -6.72 7.31
N ALA A 436 -16.39 -7.88 6.86
CA ALA A 436 -16.02 -8.48 5.58
C ALA A 436 -16.66 -7.78 4.38
N MET A 437 -15.93 -7.79 3.26
CA MET A 437 -16.51 -7.54 1.94
C MET A 437 -17.20 -8.80 1.43
N PHE A 438 -18.06 -8.69 0.42
CA PHE A 438 -18.69 -9.86 -0.18
C PHE A 438 -18.82 -9.74 -1.69
N ILE A 439 -18.81 -10.90 -2.34
CA ILE A 439 -19.21 -11.06 -3.73
C ILE A 439 -20.74 -11.11 -3.78
N LEU A 440 -21.34 -10.15 -4.48
CA LEU A 440 -22.76 -10.15 -4.80
C LEU A 440 -22.96 -11.02 -6.04
N LEU A 441 -23.56 -12.19 -5.85
CA LEU A 441 -23.94 -13.09 -6.93
C LEU A 441 -25.39 -12.77 -7.35
N PRO A 442 -25.66 -12.37 -8.61
CA PRO A 442 -27.00 -11.96 -9.02
C PRO A 442 -27.88 -13.17 -9.32
N LEU A 443 -28.21 -13.91 -8.25
CA LEU A 443 -29.04 -15.09 -8.20
C LEU A 443 -30.17 -14.84 -7.18
N SER A 444 -31.34 -15.41 -7.40
CA SER A 444 -32.48 -15.35 -6.46
C SER A 444 -33.06 -16.74 -6.22
N ASP A 445 -34.07 -16.85 -5.34
CA ASP A 445 -34.82 -18.10 -5.14
C ASP A 445 -35.51 -18.61 -6.42
N LYS A 446 -35.71 -17.75 -7.43
CA LYS A 446 -36.24 -18.16 -8.76
C LYS A 446 -35.18 -18.83 -9.65
N GLY A 447 -33.92 -18.87 -9.20
CA GLY A 447 -32.77 -19.37 -9.95
C GLY A 447 -32.05 -18.28 -10.74
N LEU A 448 -31.44 -18.68 -11.86
CA LEU A 448 -30.65 -17.80 -12.72
C LEU A 448 -31.51 -16.73 -13.39
N PRO A 449 -31.06 -15.46 -13.43
CA PRO A 449 -31.76 -14.39 -14.13
C PRO A 449 -31.83 -14.68 -15.64
N LYS A 450 -32.98 -14.36 -16.25
CA LYS A 450 -33.27 -14.60 -17.67
C LYS A 450 -32.96 -13.40 -18.56
N SER A 451 -32.76 -12.23 -17.96
CA SER A 451 -32.49 -10.96 -18.66
C SER A 451 -31.45 -10.12 -17.90
N ILE A 452 -30.89 -9.12 -18.58
CA ILE A 452 -30.00 -8.14 -17.97
C ILE A 452 -30.76 -7.26 -16.95
N ASP A 453 -32.02 -6.90 -17.25
CA ASP A 453 -32.86 -6.11 -16.36
C ASP A 453 -33.13 -6.83 -15.03
N GLU A 454 -33.48 -8.12 -15.09
CA GLU A 454 -33.64 -8.96 -13.89
C GLU A 454 -32.33 -9.05 -13.10
N LYS A 455 -31.19 -9.12 -13.78
CA LYS A 455 -29.87 -9.13 -13.13
C LYS A 455 -29.62 -7.80 -12.39
N HIS A 456 -29.90 -6.67 -13.02
CA HIS A 456 -29.77 -5.34 -12.40
C HIS A 456 -30.74 -5.17 -11.23
N GLU A 457 -31.97 -5.67 -11.32
CA GLU A 457 -32.95 -5.65 -10.23
C GLU A 457 -32.42 -6.43 -9.01
N ILE A 458 -31.88 -7.63 -9.22
CA ILE A 458 -31.28 -8.43 -8.14
C ILE A 458 -30.11 -7.66 -7.50
N ILE A 459 -29.19 -7.11 -8.31
CA ILE A 459 -28.04 -6.36 -7.80
C ILE A 459 -28.47 -5.16 -6.95
N ASN A 460 -29.42 -4.36 -7.43
CA ASN A 460 -29.94 -3.21 -6.69
C ASN A 460 -30.66 -3.62 -5.41
N THR A 461 -31.39 -4.74 -5.44
CA THR A 461 -32.11 -5.25 -4.27
C THR A 461 -31.15 -5.72 -3.19
N VAL A 462 -30.15 -6.54 -3.52
CA VAL A 462 -29.14 -7.00 -2.54
C VAL A 462 -28.35 -5.81 -1.99
N TYR A 463 -27.96 -4.85 -2.83
CA TYR A 463 -27.29 -3.63 -2.35
C TYR A 463 -28.16 -2.82 -1.39
N SER A 464 -29.47 -2.72 -1.63
CA SER A 464 -30.38 -2.00 -0.74
C SER A 464 -30.41 -2.62 0.66
N HIS A 465 -30.50 -3.96 0.76
CA HIS A 465 -30.41 -4.68 2.04
C HIS A 465 -29.05 -4.48 2.71
N ALA A 466 -27.95 -4.55 1.96
CA ALA A 466 -26.62 -4.32 2.50
C ALA A 466 -26.46 -2.88 3.02
N ARG A 467 -27.00 -1.89 2.30
CA ARG A 467 -26.95 -0.47 2.67
C ARG A 467 -27.67 -0.18 3.98
N GLU A 468 -28.76 -0.89 4.30
CA GLU A 468 -29.45 -0.80 5.59
C GLU A 468 -28.54 -1.21 6.77
N LEU A 469 -27.58 -2.11 6.54
CA LEU A 469 -26.54 -2.49 7.48
C LEU A 469 -25.29 -1.58 7.40
N GLY A 470 -25.36 -0.48 6.66
CA GLY A 470 -24.30 0.50 6.50
C GLY A 470 -23.18 0.09 5.54
N TYR A 471 -23.42 -0.84 4.62
CA TYR A 471 -22.49 -1.11 3.52
C TYR A 471 -22.52 -0.01 2.46
N GLN A 472 -21.36 0.26 1.87
CA GLN A 472 -21.19 1.12 0.70
C GLN A 472 -20.86 0.27 -0.54
N LYS A 473 -20.95 0.87 -1.73
CA LYS A 473 -20.61 0.17 -2.98
C LYS A 473 -19.14 -0.30 -3.03
N GLU A 474 -18.27 0.37 -2.27
CA GLU A 474 -16.87 0.03 -2.08
C GLU A 474 -16.66 -1.31 -1.33
N ASP A 475 -17.67 -1.79 -0.63
CA ASP A 475 -17.59 -3.01 0.19
C ASP A 475 -18.12 -4.26 -0.53
N ILE A 476 -18.63 -4.09 -1.75
CA ILE A 476 -19.31 -5.11 -2.54
C ILE A 476 -18.51 -5.28 -3.83
N ILE A 477 -18.41 -6.53 -4.29
CA ILE A 477 -17.89 -6.86 -5.63
C ILE A 477 -18.97 -7.64 -6.36
N VAL A 478 -19.42 -7.16 -7.52
CA VAL A 478 -20.50 -7.85 -8.26
C VAL A 478 -19.92 -8.94 -9.15
N ASP A 479 -20.46 -10.16 -9.04
CA ASP A 479 -20.14 -11.23 -10.00
C ASP A 479 -20.88 -10.99 -11.32
N GLY A 480 -20.16 -11.02 -12.45
CA GLY A 480 -20.76 -10.94 -13.78
C GLY A 480 -21.76 -12.08 -14.09
N LEU A 481 -21.72 -13.17 -13.31
CA LEU A 481 -22.47 -14.41 -13.43
C LEU A 481 -22.27 -15.07 -14.80
N VAL A 482 -21.09 -15.66 -14.96
CA VAL A 482 -20.68 -16.36 -16.18
C VAL A 482 -21.37 -17.72 -16.28
N THR A 483 -22.16 -17.91 -17.35
CA THR A 483 -22.67 -19.22 -17.79
C THR A 483 -21.85 -19.74 -18.98
N THR A 484 -21.93 -21.04 -19.30
CA THR A 484 -21.16 -21.59 -20.43
C THR A 484 -21.73 -21.19 -21.79
N ILE A 485 -20.84 -20.79 -22.71
CA ILE A 485 -21.19 -20.48 -24.11
C ILE A 485 -21.78 -21.72 -24.82
N ALA A 486 -21.36 -22.93 -24.43
CA ALA A 486 -21.82 -24.17 -25.05
C ALA A 486 -23.33 -24.38 -24.90
N SER A 487 -23.93 -23.90 -23.80
CA SER A 487 -25.38 -23.99 -23.56
C SER A 487 -26.12 -22.68 -23.82
N ASN A 488 -25.42 -21.53 -23.85
CA ASN A 488 -26.01 -20.22 -24.07
C ASN A 488 -25.06 -19.33 -24.90
N SER A 489 -25.36 -19.17 -26.19
CA SER A 489 -24.54 -18.36 -27.10
C SER A 489 -24.44 -16.87 -26.72
N LYS A 490 -25.35 -16.36 -25.88
CA LYS A 490 -25.34 -14.97 -25.37
C LYS A 490 -24.58 -14.81 -24.05
N ALA A 491 -24.08 -15.89 -23.45
CA ALA A 491 -23.48 -15.85 -22.11
C ALA A 491 -22.35 -14.82 -21.97
N ALA A 492 -21.42 -14.78 -22.94
CA ALA A 492 -20.31 -13.85 -22.93
C ALA A 492 -20.79 -12.39 -23.00
N ALA A 493 -21.69 -12.07 -23.94
CA ALA A 493 -22.21 -10.73 -24.13
C ALA A 493 -22.93 -10.20 -22.89
N LEU A 494 -23.84 -11.00 -22.32
CA LEU A 494 -24.58 -10.63 -21.10
C LEU A 494 -23.67 -10.40 -19.90
N THR A 495 -22.60 -11.20 -19.76
CA THR A 495 -21.62 -11.01 -18.68
C THR A 495 -20.84 -9.72 -18.87
N LEU A 496 -20.34 -9.45 -20.09
CA LEU A 496 -19.59 -8.23 -20.39
C LEU A 496 -20.44 -6.96 -20.23
N GLU A 497 -21.72 -7.02 -20.59
CA GLU A 497 -22.69 -5.94 -20.36
C GLU A 497 -22.91 -5.69 -18.87
N THR A 498 -23.00 -6.75 -18.06
CA THR A 498 -23.10 -6.64 -16.59
C THR A 498 -21.85 -5.97 -16.01
N ILE A 499 -20.66 -6.38 -16.47
CA ILE A 499 -19.38 -5.81 -16.02
C ILE A 499 -19.31 -4.32 -16.36
N GLU A 500 -19.67 -3.95 -17.60
CA GLU A 500 -19.66 -2.56 -18.06
C GLU A 500 -20.64 -1.70 -17.29
N TRP A 501 -21.87 -2.19 -17.09
CA TRP A 501 -22.88 -1.50 -16.29
C TRP A 501 -22.42 -1.31 -14.84
N CYS A 502 -21.87 -2.36 -14.23
CA CYS A 502 -21.34 -2.29 -12.86
C CYS A 502 -20.19 -1.29 -12.73
N SER A 503 -19.28 -1.25 -13.71
CA SER A 503 -18.11 -0.38 -13.69
C SER A 503 -18.45 1.08 -14.01
N ARG A 504 -19.42 1.34 -14.89
CA ARG A 504 -19.70 2.70 -15.41
C ARG A 504 -20.90 3.37 -14.79
N GLU A 505 -21.95 2.62 -14.47
CA GLU A 505 -23.21 3.17 -13.97
C GLU A 505 -23.41 2.87 -12.49
N PHE A 506 -23.25 1.60 -12.09
CA PHE A 506 -23.44 1.23 -10.70
C PHE A 506 -22.26 1.70 -9.83
N GLY A 507 -21.02 1.68 -10.32
CA GLY A 507 -19.84 2.19 -9.62
C GLY A 507 -19.30 1.23 -8.55
N THR A 508 -19.11 -0.04 -8.91
CA THR A 508 -18.53 -1.07 -8.02
C THR A 508 -17.46 -1.89 -8.75
N GLY A 509 -16.63 -2.61 -7.99
CA GLY A 509 -15.73 -3.61 -8.55
C GLY A 509 -16.50 -4.84 -9.03
N THR A 510 -15.94 -5.56 -10.00
CA THR A 510 -16.58 -6.76 -10.56
C THR A 510 -15.63 -7.94 -10.59
N ILE A 511 -16.20 -9.14 -10.45
CA ILE A 511 -15.49 -10.41 -10.49
C ILE A 511 -16.17 -11.39 -11.45
N VAL A 512 -15.41 -12.37 -11.95
CA VAL A 512 -15.96 -13.51 -12.69
C VAL A 512 -15.26 -14.81 -12.30
N GLY A 513 -16.03 -15.90 -12.22
CA GLY A 513 -15.52 -17.26 -12.28
C GLY A 513 -15.10 -17.61 -13.71
N LEU A 514 -13.84 -17.33 -14.08
CA LEU A 514 -13.41 -17.33 -15.47
C LEU A 514 -13.56 -18.70 -16.14
N SER A 515 -13.28 -19.77 -15.41
CA SER A 515 -13.29 -21.14 -15.91
C SER A 515 -14.66 -21.62 -16.41
N ASN A 516 -15.76 -20.96 -16.04
CA ASN A 516 -17.13 -21.35 -16.40
C ASN A 516 -17.49 -21.05 -17.87
N ILE A 517 -16.91 -20.00 -18.47
CA ILE A 517 -17.29 -19.54 -19.82
C ILE A 517 -17.06 -20.61 -20.91
N SER A 518 -15.99 -21.39 -20.74
CA SER A 518 -15.49 -22.34 -21.73
C SER A 518 -15.89 -23.80 -21.45
N PHE A 519 -16.70 -24.06 -20.41
CA PHE A 519 -17.05 -25.42 -20.03
C PHE A 519 -17.76 -26.16 -21.18
N GLY A 520 -17.24 -27.32 -21.59
CA GLY A 520 -17.78 -28.10 -22.70
C GLY A 520 -17.22 -27.74 -24.09
N LEU A 521 -16.26 -26.83 -24.19
CA LEU A 521 -15.60 -26.46 -25.45
C LEU A 521 -14.13 -26.94 -25.50
N PRO A 522 -13.56 -27.22 -26.69
CA PRO A 522 -12.13 -27.46 -26.86
C PRO A 522 -11.31 -26.17 -26.66
N GLU A 523 -10.01 -26.29 -26.45
CA GLU A 523 -9.07 -25.15 -26.33
C GLU A 523 -9.52 -24.06 -25.34
N ARG A 524 -10.06 -24.50 -24.19
CA ARG A 524 -10.64 -23.64 -23.13
C ARG A 524 -9.75 -22.47 -22.73
N LYS A 525 -8.43 -22.66 -22.73
CA LYS A 525 -7.44 -21.63 -22.38
C LYS A 525 -7.54 -20.39 -23.26
N LEU A 526 -7.73 -20.57 -24.57
CA LEU A 526 -7.87 -19.46 -25.52
C LEU A 526 -9.15 -18.67 -25.27
N ILE A 527 -10.27 -19.38 -25.05
CA ILE A 527 -11.57 -18.77 -24.77
C ILE A 527 -11.52 -17.97 -23.46
N ASN A 528 -11.01 -18.60 -22.39
CA ASN A 528 -10.86 -17.95 -21.08
C ASN A 528 -9.99 -16.69 -21.19
N THR A 529 -8.86 -16.77 -21.89
CA THR A 529 -7.92 -15.65 -22.00
C THR A 529 -8.48 -14.50 -22.84
N ALA A 530 -9.11 -14.80 -23.97
CA ALA A 530 -9.77 -13.78 -24.79
C ALA A 530 -10.91 -13.10 -24.03
N PHE A 531 -11.74 -13.88 -23.33
CA PHE A 531 -12.82 -13.36 -22.52
C PHE A 531 -12.31 -12.46 -21.38
N LEU A 532 -11.22 -12.86 -20.71
CA LEU A 532 -10.58 -12.05 -19.68
C LEU A 532 -10.15 -10.67 -20.22
N ALA A 533 -9.47 -10.63 -21.36
CA ALA A 533 -9.06 -9.36 -21.98
C ALA A 533 -10.25 -8.46 -22.33
N MET A 534 -11.31 -9.04 -22.89
CA MET A 534 -12.56 -8.32 -23.17
C MET A 534 -13.20 -7.78 -21.88
N GLY A 535 -13.21 -8.59 -20.81
CA GLY A 535 -13.71 -8.20 -19.50
C GLY A 535 -12.95 -7.03 -18.93
N ILE A 536 -11.61 -7.07 -18.94
CA ILE A 536 -10.75 -5.98 -18.45
C ILE A 536 -11.05 -4.69 -19.22
N GLY A 537 -11.16 -4.77 -20.55
CA GLY A 537 -11.54 -3.63 -21.39
C GLY A 537 -12.94 -3.06 -21.09
N LYS A 538 -13.84 -3.86 -20.49
CA LYS A 538 -15.17 -3.44 -20.04
C LYS A 538 -15.23 -3.00 -18.58
N GLY A 539 -14.14 -3.11 -17.83
CA GLY A 539 -14.05 -2.66 -16.45
C GLY A 539 -13.76 -3.76 -15.43
N LEU A 540 -13.63 -5.03 -15.84
CA LEU A 540 -13.42 -6.16 -14.92
C LEU A 540 -12.25 -5.92 -13.97
N THR A 541 -12.47 -6.00 -12.66
CA THR A 541 -11.42 -5.74 -11.65
C THR A 541 -10.78 -7.00 -11.09
N MET A 542 -11.50 -8.12 -11.08
CA MET A 542 -11.06 -9.37 -10.47
C MET A 542 -11.46 -10.57 -11.33
N ALA A 543 -10.69 -11.66 -11.28
CA ALA A 543 -11.08 -12.93 -11.87
C ALA A 543 -10.64 -14.10 -10.98
N ILE A 544 -11.58 -15.02 -10.70
CA ILE A 544 -11.25 -16.33 -10.11
C ILE A 544 -10.73 -17.22 -11.23
N ALA A 545 -9.44 -17.54 -11.17
CA ALA A 545 -8.74 -18.26 -12.23
C ALA A 545 -7.49 -18.98 -11.72
N ASN A 546 -6.95 -19.88 -12.53
CA ASN A 546 -5.68 -20.55 -12.27
C ASN A 546 -4.50 -19.63 -12.64
N PRO A 547 -3.72 -19.10 -11.67
CA PRO A 547 -2.58 -18.23 -11.96
C PRO A 547 -1.42 -18.97 -12.66
N SER A 548 -1.41 -20.31 -12.65
CA SER A 548 -0.39 -21.10 -13.34
C SER A 548 -0.52 -21.08 -14.87
N ASP A 549 -1.62 -20.53 -15.42
CA ASP A 549 -1.77 -20.34 -16.86
C ASP A 549 -1.00 -19.08 -17.31
N GLU A 550 0.20 -19.29 -17.86
CA GLU A 550 1.09 -18.19 -18.28
C GLU A 550 0.49 -17.33 -19.38
N LEU A 551 -0.28 -17.92 -20.32
CA LEU A 551 -0.92 -17.17 -21.39
C LEU A 551 -1.94 -16.19 -20.80
N LEU A 552 -2.77 -16.67 -19.88
CA LEU A 552 -3.76 -15.86 -19.17
C LEU A 552 -3.09 -14.72 -18.41
N MET A 553 -2.05 -15.01 -17.62
CA MET A 553 -1.34 -14.00 -16.83
C MET A 553 -0.65 -12.94 -17.72
N ASN A 554 -0.08 -13.35 -18.85
CA ASN A 554 0.56 -12.44 -19.80
C ASN A 554 -0.45 -11.50 -20.46
N ILE A 555 -1.58 -12.05 -20.90
CA ILE A 555 -2.65 -11.26 -21.52
C ILE A 555 -3.33 -10.34 -20.51
N MET A 556 -3.49 -10.76 -19.25
CA MET A 556 -3.98 -9.87 -18.19
C MET A 556 -3.07 -8.64 -18.05
N ARG A 557 -1.75 -8.82 -17.89
CA ARG A 557 -0.80 -7.70 -17.76
C ARG A 557 -0.81 -6.80 -18.99
N ALA A 558 -0.85 -7.38 -20.20
CA ALA A 558 -0.98 -6.60 -21.43
C ALA A 558 -2.28 -5.78 -21.45
N SER A 559 -3.39 -6.40 -21.02
CA SER A 559 -4.70 -5.74 -20.96
C SER A 559 -4.70 -4.61 -19.92
N ASP A 560 -4.03 -4.77 -18.78
CA ASP A 560 -3.88 -3.72 -17.76
C ASP A 560 -3.07 -2.53 -18.28
N VAL A 561 -2.00 -2.75 -19.05
CA VAL A 561 -1.27 -1.66 -19.75
C VAL A 561 -2.22 -0.92 -20.70
N LEU A 562 -2.95 -1.65 -21.54
CA LEU A 562 -3.89 -1.06 -22.51
C LEU A 562 -5.06 -0.33 -21.84
N ALA A 563 -5.47 -0.79 -20.65
CA ALA A 563 -6.53 -0.19 -19.85
C ALA A 563 -6.04 0.94 -18.92
N MET A 564 -4.75 1.32 -19.00
CA MET A 564 -4.11 2.34 -18.13
C MET A 564 -4.17 2.00 -16.63
N ARG A 565 -4.13 0.70 -16.32
CA ARG A 565 -4.14 0.14 -14.96
C ARG A 565 -2.77 -0.33 -14.49
N ASP A 566 -1.78 -0.37 -15.37
CA ASP A 566 -0.36 -0.56 -15.02
C ASP A 566 0.39 0.75 -15.23
N LYS A 567 0.57 1.52 -14.14
CA LYS A 567 1.22 2.82 -14.18
C LYS A 567 2.63 2.67 -14.73
N ASP A 568 2.95 3.47 -15.76
CA ASP A 568 4.23 3.47 -16.46
C ASP A 568 4.64 2.08 -17.04
N SER A 569 3.66 1.15 -17.18
CA SER A 569 3.86 -0.24 -17.62
C SER A 569 4.87 -1.04 -16.79
N LEU A 570 5.09 -0.65 -15.52
CA LEU A 570 6.14 -1.23 -14.67
C LEU A 570 5.95 -2.72 -14.45
N THR A 571 4.73 -3.15 -14.10
CA THR A 571 4.43 -4.56 -13.79
C THR A 571 4.64 -5.44 -15.02
N TYR A 572 4.20 -4.95 -16.17
CA TYR A 572 4.40 -5.60 -17.46
C TYR A 572 5.89 -5.76 -17.76
N ILE A 573 6.64 -4.66 -17.73
CA ILE A 573 8.06 -4.65 -18.07
C ILE A 573 8.88 -5.55 -17.13
N GLU A 574 8.65 -5.49 -15.82
CA GLU A 574 9.33 -6.36 -14.86
C GLU A 574 9.10 -7.85 -15.15
N SER A 575 7.88 -8.21 -15.58
CA SER A 575 7.51 -9.60 -15.84
C SER A 575 8.22 -10.16 -17.09
N PHE A 576 8.38 -9.36 -18.14
CA PHE A 576 8.98 -9.80 -19.40
C PHE A 576 10.51 -9.61 -19.45
N SER A 577 11.06 -8.59 -18.79
CA SER A 577 12.51 -8.42 -18.64
C SER A 577 13.15 -9.55 -17.80
N LYS A 578 12.43 -10.08 -16.80
CA LYS A 578 12.83 -11.27 -16.03
C LYS A 578 12.78 -12.56 -16.86
N GLN A 579 11.88 -12.66 -17.84
CA GLN A 579 11.80 -13.83 -18.74
C GLN A 579 12.99 -13.88 -19.71
N GLU A 580 13.44 -12.74 -20.25
CA GLU A 580 14.66 -12.69 -21.05
C GLU A 580 15.90 -13.04 -20.22
N LYS A 581 15.98 -12.57 -18.97
CA LYS A 581 17.04 -12.96 -18.03
C LYS A 581 17.03 -14.46 -17.72
N LYS A 582 15.87 -15.08 -17.44
CA LYS A 582 15.78 -16.55 -17.22
C LYS A 582 16.21 -17.38 -18.42
N THR A 583 16.09 -16.82 -19.63
CA THR A 583 16.51 -17.49 -20.87
C THR A 583 18.03 -17.38 -21.08
N LYS A 584 18.65 -16.28 -20.64
CA LYS A 584 20.11 -16.05 -20.69
C LYS A 584 20.88 -16.57 -19.45
N SER A 585 20.24 -16.69 -18.29
CA SER A 585 20.87 -17.05 -17.01
C SER A 585 20.95 -18.56 -16.73
N LYS A 586 20.84 -19.40 -17.76
CA LYS A 586 21.16 -20.83 -17.66
C LYS A 586 22.65 -21.13 -17.80
N GLU A 587 23.50 -20.13 -18.06
CA GLU A 587 24.92 -20.37 -18.36
C GLU A 587 25.95 -19.80 -17.38
N ILE A 588 25.64 -18.92 -16.42
CA ILE A 588 26.68 -18.42 -15.50
C ILE A 588 26.11 -18.18 -14.11
N ALA A 589 26.42 -19.09 -13.18
CA ALA A 589 26.17 -18.94 -11.75
C ALA A 589 27.51 -18.86 -11.02
N GLY A 590 27.72 -17.76 -10.29
CA GLY A 590 28.82 -17.59 -9.35
C GLY A 590 29.27 -16.14 -9.28
N VAL A 591 29.05 -15.49 -8.13
CA VAL A 591 30.03 -14.71 -7.35
C VAL A 591 29.29 -13.95 -6.23
N ASP A 592 29.74 -14.17 -5.00
CA ASP A 592 29.42 -13.44 -3.76
C ASP A 592 29.91 -11.99 -3.78
N THR A 593 29.28 -11.10 -3.00
CA THR A 593 29.82 -9.74 -2.76
C THR A 593 29.81 -9.38 -1.27
N ASN A 594 30.97 -8.90 -0.81
CA ASN A 594 31.27 -8.35 0.51
C ASN A 594 30.92 -6.84 0.59
N GLU A 595 30.64 -6.39 1.82
CA GLU A 595 29.90 -5.17 2.21
C GLU A 595 30.72 -3.83 2.32
N GLU A 596 31.72 -3.55 1.49
CA GLU A 596 32.46 -2.26 1.55
C GLU A 596 32.43 -1.41 0.26
N ILE A 597 31.52 -1.69 -0.69
CA ILE A 597 31.47 -1.04 -2.03
C ILE A 597 30.29 -0.03 -2.18
N ASP A 598 29.68 0.43 -1.09
CA ASP A 598 28.23 0.67 -1.14
C ASP A 598 27.76 1.99 -1.80
N ILE A 599 28.39 3.16 -1.59
CA ILE A 599 27.75 4.44 -2.02
C ILE A 599 27.88 4.72 -3.54
N LYS A 600 29.06 4.48 -4.12
CA LYS A 600 29.28 4.66 -5.57
C LYS A 600 28.40 3.70 -6.37
N GLN A 601 28.35 2.43 -5.94
CA GLN A 601 27.48 1.43 -6.55
C GLN A 601 26.00 1.77 -6.31
N ALA A 602 25.62 2.25 -5.14
CA ALA A 602 24.25 2.69 -4.87
C ALA A 602 23.82 3.82 -5.82
N ILE A 603 24.62 4.90 -5.96
CA ILE A 603 24.29 5.99 -6.89
C ILE A 603 24.20 5.49 -8.34
N PHE A 604 25.13 4.61 -8.74
CA PHE A 604 25.10 3.99 -10.06
C PHE A 604 23.83 3.16 -10.27
N HIS A 605 23.49 2.28 -9.32
CA HIS A 605 22.31 1.42 -9.39
C HIS A 605 21.02 2.21 -9.34
N MET A 606 20.94 3.29 -8.56
CA MET A 606 19.78 4.17 -8.50
C MET A 606 19.48 4.82 -9.85
N VAL A 607 20.51 5.31 -10.56
CA VAL A 607 20.34 5.85 -11.92
C VAL A 607 19.97 4.74 -12.89
N VAL A 608 20.61 3.58 -12.81
CA VAL A 608 20.28 2.43 -13.65
C VAL A 608 18.83 1.97 -13.45
N ASN A 609 18.34 1.91 -12.21
CA ASN A 609 16.99 1.45 -11.89
C ASN A 609 15.90 2.54 -12.00
N GLY A 610 16.27 3.81 -12.18
CA GLY A 610 15.32 4.92 -12.25
C GLY A 610 14.74 5.36 -10.89
N GLU A 611 15.51 5.20 -9.82
CA GLU A 611 15.11 5.51 -8.44
C GLU A 611 15.36 6.99 -8.10
N LYS A 612 14.30 7.81 -8.07
CA LYS A 612 14.42 9.28 -7.88
C LYS A 612 14.39 9.74 -6.43
N GLU A 613 13.69 9.00 -5.57
CA GLU A 613 13.31 9.49 -4.24
C GLU A 613 14.51 9.60 -3.30
N THR A 614 15.50 8.71 -3.45
CA THR A 614 16.62 8.54 -2.52
C THR A 614 17.99 8.91 -3.13
N ILE A 615 18.04 9.29 -4.41
CA ILE A 615 19.30 9.60 -5.10
C ILE A 615 20.00 10.84 -4.51
N LEU A 616 19.24 11.86 -4.11
CA LEU A 616 19.80 13.08 -3.53
C LEU A 616 20.48 12.83 -2.19
N ASP A 617 19.93 11.93 -1.37
CA ASP A 617 20.50 11.61 -0.06
C ASP A 617 21.83 10.85 -0.20
N ASN A 618 21.94 9.97 -1.18
CA ASN A 618 23.19 9.27 -1.46
C ASN A 618 24.24 10.19 -2.08
N ILE A 619 23.84 11.13 -2.94
CA ILE A 619 24.74 12.16 -3.45
C ILE A 619 25.26 13.06 -2.32
N LYS A 620 24.40 13.48 -1.37
CA LYS A 620 24.83 14.24 -0.19
C LYS A 620 25.83 13.45 0.65
N LYS A 621 25.53 12.18 0.97
CA LYS A 621 26.45 11.30 1.70
C LYS A 621 27.80 11.14 0.99
N SER A 622 27.80 11.00 -0.34
CA SER A 622 29.02 10.91 -1.15
C SER A 622 29.86 12.20 -1.04
N ILE A 623 29.22 13.37 -1.08
CA ILE A 623 29.89 14.66 -0.88
C ILE A 623 30.43 14.80 0.54
N ASP A 624 29.64 14.43 1.56
CA ASP A 624 30.04 14.46 2.97
C ASP A 624 31.24 13.53 3.24
N ASN A 625 31.33 12.43 2.50
CA ASN A 625 32.46 11.49 2.51
C ASN A 625 33.67 11.97 1.70
N GLY A 626 33.63 13.18 1.12
CA GLY A 626 34.76 13.83 0.48
C GLY A 626 34.79 13.76 -1.05
N ASP A 627 33.77 13.18 -1.70
CA ASP A 627 33.71 13.15 -3.16
C ASP A 627 33.41 14.54 -3.73
N LEU A 628 34.20 14.97 -4.71
CA LEU A 628 33.94 16.23 -5.41
C LEU A 628 32.72 16.05 -6.35
N PRO A 629 31.82 17.05 -6.48
CA PRO A 629 30.67 16.99 -7.40
C PRO A 629 31.04 16.56 -8.84
N LYS A 630 32.21 17.00 -9.32
CA LYS A 630 32.73 16.62 -10.64
C LYS A 630 33.08 15.12 -10.75
N VAL A 631 33.54 14.51 -9.67
CA VAL A 631 33.86 13.07 -9.59
C VAL A 631 32.56 12.27 -9.63
N ILE A 632 31.55 12.66 -8.86
CA ILE A 632 30.22 12.02 -8.84
C ILE A 632 29.61 12.00 -10.24
N ILE A 633 29.63 13.13 -10.95
CA ILE A 633 29.12 13.20 -12.33
C ILE A 633 29.91 12.27 -13.27
N LYS A 634 31.24 12.41 -13.27
CA LYS A 634 32.10 11.73 -14.25
C LYS A 634 32.18 10.22 -14.01
N GLU A 635 32.22 9.80 -12.77
CA GLU A 635 32.50 8.41 -12.40
C GLU A 635 31.24 7.63 -12.02
N TYR A 636 30.15 8.29 -11.60
CA TYR A 636 28.96 7.60 -11.08
C TYR A 636 27.81 7.77 -12.06
N LEU A 637 27.41 9.02 -12.35
CA LEU A 637 26.23 9.33 -13.16
C LEU A 637 26.42 9.05 -14.66
N ILE A 638 27.54 9.50 -15.26
CA ILE A 638 27.82 9.26 -16.69
C ILE A 638 27.96 7.76 -17.01
N PRO A 639 28.70 6.95 -16.21
CA PRO A 639 28.76 5.52 -16.44
C PRO A 639 27.40 4.84 -16.29
N ALA A 640 26.56 5.28 -15.34
CA ALA A 640 25.23 4.72 -15.15
C ALA A 640 24.32 4.95 -16.36
N ILE A 641 24.25 6.19 -16.88
CA ILE A 641 23.40 6.47 -18.05
C ILE A 641 23.93 5.81 -19.32
N THR A 642 25.26 5.70 -19.45
CA THR A 642 25.90 4.92 -20.52
C THR A 642 25.44 3.45 -20.44
N LYS A 643 25.43 2.88 -19.23
CA LYS A 643 24.99 1.50 -19.02
C LYS A 643 23.51 1.31 -19.33
N VAL A 644 22.65 2.27 -18.98
CA VAL A 644 21.22 2.26 -19.36
C VAL A 644 21.07 2.26 -20.89
N GLY A 645 21.87 3.07 -21.60
CA GLY A 645 21.91 3.07 -23.05
C GLY A 645 22.32 1.71 -23.64
N GLU A 646 23.38 1.09 -23.12
CA GLU A 646 23.79 -0.28 -23.51
C GLU A 646 22.67 -1.30 -23.25
N LEU A 647 22.03 -1.26 -22.07
CA LEU A 647 20.95 -2.18 -21.71
C LEU A 647 19.73 -2.02 -22.63
N PHE A 648 19.47 -0.80 -23.12
CA PHE A 648 18.43 -0.51 -24.09
C PHE A 648 18.78 -1.05 -25.49
N GLU A 649 20.03 -0.87 -25.95
CA GLU A 649 20.54 -1.47 -27.19
C GLU A 649 20.49 -3.00 -27.17
N GLU A 650 20.83 -3.60 -26.03
CA GLU A 650 20.76 -5.05 -25.78
C GLU A 650 19.31 -5.58 -25.65
N LYS A 651 18.30 -4.69 -25.76
CA LYS A 651 16.86 -4.96 -25.56
C LYS A 651 16.48 -5.46 -24.17
N THR A 652 17.39 -5.33 -23.21
CA THR A 652 17.15 -5.70 -21.80
C THR A 652 16.33 -4.61 -21.10
N TYR A 653 16.52 -3.35 -21.49
CA TYR A 653 15.73 -2.19 -21.06
C TYR A 653 14.80 -1.74 -22.17
N PHE A 654 13.63 -1.21 -21.80
CA PHE A 654 12.66 -0.65 -22.71
C PHE A 654 12.52 0.86 -22.50
N LEU A 655 11.80 1.53 -23.39
CA LEU A 655 11.72 2.99 -23.44
C LEU A 655 11.30 3.63 -22.11
N PRO A 656 10.34 3.08 -21.33
CA PRO A 656 9.99 3.65 -20.03
C PRO A 656 11.16 3.69 -19.04
N GLN A 657 11.97 2.63 -18.94
CA GLN A 657 13.14 2.64 -18.04
C GLN A 657 14.19 3.66 -18.48
N LEU A 658 14.40 3.81 -19.79
CA LEU A 658 15.32 4.82 -20.32
C LEU A 658 14.90 6.24 -19.91
N ILE A 659 13.59 6.53 -19.95
CA ILE A 659 13.02 7.81 -19.51
C ILE A 659 13.20 7.99 -18.00
N MET A 660 12.83 6.97 -17.21
CA MET A 660 12.96 7.02 -15.74
C MET A 660 14.40 7.26 -15.29
N SER A 661 15.36 6.52 -15.84
CA SER A 661 16.79 6.70 -15.57
C SER A 661 17.29 8.10 -15.95
N ALA A 662 16.84 8.64 -17.09
CA ALA A 662 17.22 9.98 -17.51
C ALA A 662 16.61 11.07 -16.61
N GLU A 663 15.38 10.89 -16.12
CA GLU A 663 14.77 11.78 -15.14
C GLU A 663 15.48 11.69 -13.78
N THR A 664 15.88 10.50 -13.34
CA THR A 664 16.72 10.31 -12.14
C THR A 664 18.07 11.00 -12.28
N MET A 665 18.73 10.86 -13.43
CA MET A 665 19.96 11.58 -13.73
C MET A 665 19.75 13.10 -13.72
N LYS A 666 18.63 13.60 -14.25
CA LYS A 666 18.31 15.02 -14.24
C LYS A 666 18.17 15.56 -12.81
N VAL A 667 17.46 14.85 -11.93
CA VAL A 667 17.33 15.23 -10.52
C VAL A 667 18.71 15.33 -9.84
N ALA A 668 19.61 14.38 -10.13
CA ALA A 668 20.98 14.42 -9.62
C ALA A 668 21.79 15.61 -10.17
N MET A 669 21.69 15.88 -11.47
CA MET A 669 22.38 16.98 -12.14
C MET A 669 21.89 18.36 -11.65
N ASP A 670 20.57 18.55 -11.50
CA ASP A 670 19.97 19.79 -11.01
C ASP A 670 20.48 20.15 -9.60
N TYR A 671 20.86 19.16 -8.79
CA TYR A 671 21.49 19.36 -7.48
C TYR A 671 23.00 19.64 -7.55
N LEU A 672 23.73 18.96 -8.43
CA LEU A 672 25.20 19.05 -8.53
C LEU A 672 25.69 20.28 -9.30
N ASP A 673 24.93 20.76 -10.29
CA ASP A 673 25.31 21.89 -11.14
C ASP A 673 25.61 23.19 -10.35
N PRO A 674 24.77 23.63 -9.38
CA PRO A 674 25.07 24.82 -8.56
C PRO A 674 26.33 24.67 -7.69
N LEU A 675 26.68 23.45 -7.29
CA LEU A 675 27.86 23.16 -6.46
C LEU A 675 29.16 23.24 -7.28
N LEU A 676 29.09 22.98 -8.58
CA LEU A 676 30.21 23.18 -9.50
C LEU A 676 30.52 24.67 -9.74
N GLU A 677 29.50 25.54 -9.75
CA GLU A 677 29.65 26.98 -9.95
C GLU A 677 30.31 27.68 -8.75
N LYS A 678 30.06 27.21 -7.53
CA LYS A 678 30.70 27.76 -6.31
C LYS A 678 32.19 27.41 -6.17
N GLY A 679 32.70 26.47 -6.97
CA GLY A 679 34.06 25.91 -6.86
C GLY A 679 35.06 26.32 -7.95
N ARG A 680 34.75 27.28 -8.84
CA ARG A 680 35.66 27.67 -9.94
C ARG A 680 35.89 29.16 -10.10
N SER A 681 37.18 29.53 -10.05
CA SER A 681 37.77 30.65 -10.79
C SER A 681 37.45 30.52 -12.29
N LYS A 682 37.20 31.67 -12.94
CA LYS A 682 36.80 31.83 -14.34
C LYS A 682 37.77 31.15 -15.34
N GLU A 683 37.52 29.89 -15.67
CA GLU A 683 37.82 29.32 -16.98
C GLU A 683 36.51 28.86 -17.62
N ILE A 684 35.90 29.75 -18.40
CA ILE A 684 34.75 29.42 -19.23
C ILE A 684 35.27 28.60 -20.42
N LYS A 685 35.20 27.26 -20.34
CA LYS A 685 35.16 26.44 -21.55
C LYS A 685 33.78 26.66 -22.18
N GLN A 686 33.73 27.32 -23.33
CA GLN A 686 32.49 27.44 -24.13
C GLN A 686 31.90 26.04 -24.36
N LYS A 687 30.64 25.83 -23.94
CA LYS A 687 29.90 24.60 -24.26
C LYS A 687 29.67 24.56 -25.77
N LYS A 688 29.85 23.37 -26.37
CA LYS A 688 29.62 23.15 -27.79
C LYS A 688 28.12 23.17 -28.07
N LYS A 689 27.69 23.90 -29.11
CA LYS A 689 26.28 24.16 -29.40
C LYS A 689 25.75 23.24 -30.48
N VAL A 690 24.60 22.63 -30.24
CA VAL A 690 23.92 21.75 -31.18
C VAL A 690 22.52 22.27 -31.43
N VAL A 691 22.17 22.52 -32.69
CA VAL A 691 20.77 22.72 -33.11
C VAL A 691 20.22 21.37 -33.56
N ILE A 692 19.08 20.96 -33.01
CA ILE A 692 18.46 19.68 -33.33
C ILE A 692 16.99 19.85 -33.73
N ALA A 693 16.57 19.15 -34.79
CA ALA A 693 15.21 19.25 -35.35
C ALA A 693 14.82 17.97 -36.09
N THR A 694 13.51 17.71 -36.24
CA THR A 694 13.05 16.88 -37.35
C THR A 694 12.79 17.76 -38.56
N VAL A 695 13.09 17.22 -39.74
CA VAL A 695 12.93 17.95 -40.99
C VAL A 695 11.46 18.19 -41.33
N LYS A 696 11.21 19.17 -42.21
CA LYS A 696 9.87 19.53 -42.69
C LYS A 696 9.12 18.29 -43.21
N GLY A 697 7.85 18.18 -42.83
CA GLY A 697 6.96 17.07 -43.12
C GLY A 697 7.09 15.89 -42.16
N ASP A 698 8.07 15.88 -41.24
CA ASP A 698 8.29 14.77 -40.32
C ASP A 698 7.91 15.13 -38.88
N ILE A 699 6.85 14.50 -38.37
CA ILE A 699 6.31 14.75 -37.03
C ILE A 699 6.88 13.81 -35.95
N HIS A 700 7.74 12.87 -36.32
CA HIS A 700 8.24 11.84 -35.41
C HIS A 700 9.48 12.32 -34.65
N ASP A 701 9.32 12.66 -33.39
CA ASP A 701 10.33 13.38 -32.60
C ASP A 701 10.94 12.56 -31.44
N ILE A 702 10.53 11.31 -31.24
CA ILE A 702 11.02 10.47 -30.13
C ILE A 702 12.54 10.28 -30.21
N GLY A 703 13.05 9.83 -31.38
CA GLY A 703 14.50 9.64 -31.58
C GLY A 703 15.29 10.94 -31.43
N LYS A 704 14.77 12.04 -31.98
CA LYS A 704 15.32 13.39 -31.81
C LYS A 704 15.39 13.82 -30.34
N ASN A 705 14.31 13.65 -29.59
CA ASN A 705 14.23 13.98 -28.17
C ASN A 705 15.25 13.17 -27.35
N LEU A 706 15.43 11.89 -27.68
CA LEU A 706 16.42 11.04 -27.02
C LEU A 706 17.85 11.52 -27.31
N VAL A 707 18.18 11.81 -28.57
CA VAL A 707 19.49 12.37 -28.95
C VAL A 707 19.74 13.72 -28.25
N ALA A 708 18.73 14.60 -28.22
CA ALA A 708 18.81 15.90 -27.54
C ALA A 708 19.10 15.75 -26.05
N LEU A 709 18.41 14.83 -25.38
CA LEU A 709 18.61 14.52 -23.97
C LEU A 709 20.02 13.96 -23.70
N MET A 710 20.46 13.00 -24.52
CA MET A 710 21.79 12.40 -24.41
C MET A 710 22.92 13.41 -24.64
N LEU A 711 22.79 14.31 -25.63
CA LEU A 711 23.75 15.38 -25.88
C LEU A 711 23.80 16.38 -24.72
N LYS A 712 22.66 16.78 -24.14
CA LYS A 712 22.62 17.63 -22.94
C LYS A 712 23.36 16.98 -21.77
N ASN A 713 23.12 15.69 -21.54
CA ASN A 713 23.77 14.92 -20.47
C ASN A 713 25.29 14.78 -20.67
N HIS A 714 25.78 14.91 -21.91
CA HIS A 714 27.21 14.89 -22.24
C HIS A 714 27.84 16.30 -22.35
N GLY A 715 27.13 17.33 -21.87
CA GLY A 715 27.69 18.69 -21.72
C GLY A 715 27.58 19.58 -22.95
N PHE A 716 26.81 19.19 -23.97
CA PHE A 716 26.47 20.07 -25.10
C PHE A 716 25.35 21.05 -24.71
N GLU A 717 25.40 22.24 -25.28
CA GLU A 717 24.29 23.19 -25.26
C GLU A 717 23.37 22.86 -26.44
N VAL A 718 22.19 22.27 -26.16
CA VAL A 718 21.28 21.79 -27.21
C VAL A 718 20.08 22.72 -27.36
N ILE A 719 19.96 23.33 -28.54
CA ILE A 719 18.83 24.12 -29.00
C ILE A 719 17.91 23.22 -29.81
N ASP A 720 16.78 22.84 -29.22
CA ASP A 720 15.80 21.96 -29.84
C ASP A 720 14.70 22.78 -30.53
N LEU A 721 14.61 22.66 -31.85
CA LEU A 721 13.62 23.36 -32.67
C LEU A 721 12.27 22.62 -32.77
N GLY A 722 12.17 21.43 -32.18
CA GLY A 722 10.97 20.61 -32.23
C GLY A 722 10.87 19.81 -33.53
N LYS A 723 9.65 19.72 -34.06
CA LYS A 723 9.30 18.86 -35.19
C LYS A 723 8.66 19.60 -36.34
N ASP A 724 8.70 19.00 -37.53
CA ASP A 724 8.20 19.58 -38.78
C ASP A 724 8.82 20.96 -39.05
N VAL A 725 10.16 21.03 -38.98
CA VAL A 725 10.86 22.31 -39.01
C VAL A 725 11.36 22.61 -40.43
N ALA A 726 10.99 23.77 -40.96
CA ALA A 726 11.46 24.25 -42.25
C ALA A 726 12.98 24.46 -42.26
N LYS A 727 13.63 24.13 -43.39
CA LYS A 727 15.08 24.24 -43.57
C LYS A 727 15.61 25.64 -43.31
N GLU A 728 14.84 26.68 -43.66
CA GLU A 728 15.20 28.08 -43.44
C GLU A 728 15.34 28.36 -41.93
N VAL A 729 14.40 27.89 -41.12
CA VAL A 729 14.39 28.06 -39.66
C VAL A 729 15.57 27.34 -39.01
N ILE A 730 15.88 26.11 -39.46
CA ILE A 730 17.01 25.33 -38.94
C ILE A 730 18.33 26.07 -39.20
N VAL A 731 18.55 26.52 -40.44
CA VAL A 731 19.80 27.20 -40.84
C VAL A 731 19.91 28.59 -40.23
N GLU A 732 18.82 29.35 -40.16
CA GLU A 732 18.81 30.66 -39.51
C GLU A 732 19.12 30.54 -38.03
N LYS A 733 18.51 29.58 -37.32
CA LYS A 733 18.81 29.39 -35.90
C LYS A 733 20.24 28.94 -35.68
N ALA A 734 20.75 28.00 -36.48
CA ALA A 734 22.13 27.56 -36.41
C ALA A 734 23.13 28.71 -36.62
N LYS A 735 22.82 29.64 -37.53
CA LYS A 735 23.61 30.85 -37.74
C LYS A 735 23.50 31.84 -36.58
N GLU A 736 22.30 32.05 -36.04
CA GLU A 736 22.04 32.97 -34.92
C GLU A 736 22.84 32.58 -33.67
N VAL A 737 22.90 31.28 -33.37
CA VAL A 737 23.53 30.78 -32.14
C VAL A 737 25.00 30.38 -32.31
N ASP A 738 25.53 30.47 -33.54
CA ASP A 738 26.84 29.96 -33.94
C ASP A 738 27.02 28.47 -33.56
N ALA A 739 26.11 27.63 -34.07
CA ALA A 739 26.06 26.21 -33.74
C ALA A 739 27.25 25.43 -34.31
N ASP A 740 27.88 24.58 -33.51
CA ASP A 740 28.93 23.66 -33.95
C ASP A 740 28.33 22.50 -34.78
N ILE A 741 27.14 22.02 -34.40
CA ILE A 741 26.46 20.89 -35.04
C ILE A 741 25.00 21.24 -35.37
N ILE A 742 24.54 20.80 -36.54
CA ILE A 742 23.12 20.68 -36.90
C ILE A 742 22.78 19.18 -36.95
N ALA A 743 21.91 18.72 -36.06
CA ALA A 743 21.46 17.34 -35.99
C ALA A 743 20.04 17.21 -36.56
N LEU A 744 19.88 16.41 -37.61
CA LEU A 744 18.61 16.22 -38.31
C LEU A 744 18.08 14.80 -38.10
N SER A 745 16.77 14.70 -37.85
CA SER A 745 16.07 13.42 -37.76
C SER A 745 14.93 13.32 -38.79
N ALA A 746 14.80 12.14 -39.40
CA ALA A 746 13.65 11.77 -40.23
C ALA A 746 13.31 10.29 -40.03
N LEU A 747 12.01 9.97 -40.00
CA LEU A 747 11.49 8.61 -39.92
C LEU A 747 10.79 8.18 -41.21
N MET A 748 10.27 9.12 -42.02
CA MET A 748 9.57 8.80 -43.26
C MET A 748 10.50 8.87 -44.47
N THR A 749 10.41 7.90 -45.38
CA THR A 749 11.20 7.92 -46.63
C THR A 749 10.91 9.14 -47.49
N THR A 750 9.68 9.67 -47.42
CA THR A 750 9.26 10.89 -48.14
C THR A 750 9.89 12.17 -47.63
N THR A 751 10.36 12.20 -46.37
CA THR A 751 10.93 13.41 -45.74
C THR A 751 12.46 13.42 -45.78
N MET A 752 13.11 12.30 -46.17
CA MET A 752 14.56 12.18 -46.28
C MET A 752 15.19 13.26 -47.17
N LEU A 753 14.55 13.60 -48.30
CA LEU A 753 15.01 14.64 -49.23
C LEU A 753 15.13 16.03 -48.59
N GLU A 754 14.40 16.30 -47.51
CA GLU A 754 14.52 17.57 -46.79
C GLU A 754 15.85 17.69 -46.03
N MET A 755 16.49 16.57 -45.66
CA MET A 755 17.84 16.59 -45.09
C MET A 755 18.87 17.13 -46.09
N GLU A 756 18.80 16.69 -47.35
CA GLU A 756 19.65 17.19 -48.43
C GLU A 756 19.42 18.70 -48.65
N ASN A 757 18.15 19.12 -48.62
CA ASN A 757 17.79 20.53 -48.74
C ASN A 757 18.40 21.40 -47.63
N VAL A 758 18.42 20.92 -46.39
CA VAL A 758 19.09 21.61 -45.27
C VAL A 758 20.59 21.67 -45.52
N ILE A 759 21.24 20.55 -45.86
CA ILE A 759 22.69 20.49 -46.11
C ILE A 759 23.11 21.45 -47.23
N ARG A 760 22.35 21.49 -48.33
CA ARG A 760 22.57 22.43 -49.42
C ARG A 760 22.48 23.87 -48.94
N LEU A 761 21.47 24.21 -48.15
CA LEU A 761 21.28 25.56 -47.64
C LEU A 761 22.37 25.96 -46.63
N VAL A 762 22.86 25.04 -45.80
CA VAL A 762 24.01 25.23 -44.90
C VAL A 762 25.27 25.61 -45.72
N LYS A 763 25.51 24.89 -46.83
CA LYS A 763 26.64 25.17 -47.75
C LYS A 763 26.48 26.50 -48.49
N GLU A 764 25.30 26.78 -49.03
CA GLU A 764 24.98 28.05 -49.73
C GLU A 764 25.15 29.27 -48.82
N LYS A 765 24.80 29.15 -47.54
CA LYS A 765 24.92 30.21 -46.54
C LYS A 765 26.32 30.28 -45.89
N GLY A 766 27.22 29.36 -46.21
CA GLY A 766 28.60 29.33 -45.74
C GLY A 766 28.76 29.08 -44.24
N LEU A 767 27.83 28.34 -43.61
CA LEU A 767 27.93 27.98 -42.20
C LEU A 767 29.07 26.99 -41.97
N ARG A 768 29.75 27.10 -40.81
CA ARG A 768 30.81 26.16 -40.40
C ARG A 768 30.28 24.93 -39.67
N SER A 769 28.98 24.93 -39.36
CA SER A 769 28.30 23.87 -38.61
C SER A 769 28.42 22.52 -39.32
N LYS A 770 28.73 21.47 -38.57
CA LYS A 770 28.75 20.09 -39.05
C LYS A 770 27.35 19.52 -39.05
N VAL A 771 26.91 18.95 -40.17
CA VAL A 771 25.56 18.37 -40.29
C VAL A 771 25.62 16.87 -40.04
N ILE A 772 24.97 16.41 -38.97
CA ILE A 772 24.77 14.97 -38.71
C ILE A 772 23.31 14.60 -38.96
N ILE A 773 23.09 13.41 -39.51
CA ILE A 773 21.75 12.91 -39.81
C ILE A 773 21.51 11.54 -39.18
N GLY A 774 20.25 11.25 -38.85
CA GLY A 774 19.83 9.96 -38.33
C GLY A 774 18.33 9.75 -38.39
N GLY A 775 17.88 8.58 -37.94
CA GLY A 775 16.48 8.16 -37.95
C GLY A 775 16.29 6.81 -38.65
N ALA A 776 15.15 6.16 -38.40
CA ALA A 776 14.98 4.73 -38.66
C ALA A 776 15.16 4.30 -40.12
N VAL A 777 14.95 5.22 -41.06
CA VAL A 777 15.06 4.97 -42.51
C VAL A 777 16.37 5.48 -43.12
N ILE A 778 17.24 6.10 -42.31
CA ILE A 778 18.50 6.68 -42.76
C ILE A 778 19.61 5.64 -42.69
N THR A 779 20.50 5.64 -43.68
CA THR A 779 21.68 4.78 -43.71
C THR A 779 22.96 5.62 -43.87
N ASN A 780 24.10 5.02 -43.53
CA ASN A 780 25.40 5.66 -43.72
C ASN A 780 25.68 5.97 -45.20
N ASP A 781 25.21 5.13 -46.12
CA ASP A 781 25.40 5.35 -47.56
C ASP A 781 24.59 6.56 -48.05
N TYR A 782 23.34 6.69 -47.58
CA TYR A 782 22.52 7.87 -47.87
C TYR A 782 23.15 9.16 -47.33
N ALA A 783 23.70 9.13 -46.10
CA ALA A 783 24.37 10.28 -45.52
C ALA A 783 25.57 10.77 -46.34
N LYS A 784 26.35 9.83 -46.92
CA LYS A 784 27.46 10.16 -47.83
C LYS A 784 26.96 10.73 -49.15
N GLU A 785 25.90 10.16 -49.71
CA GLU A 785 25.31 10.59 -50.98
C GLU A 785 24.87 12.06 -50.92
N ILE A 786 24.15 12.45 -49.86
CA ILE A 786 23.67 13.84 -49.69
C ILE A 786 24.73 14.78 -49.11
N GLY A 787 25.92 14.25 -48.81
CA GLY A 787 27.07 15.01 -48.32
C GLY A 787 26.92 15.58 -46.91
N ALA A 788 26.34 14.81 -46.00
CA ALA A 788 26.35 15.07 -44.55
C ALA A 788 27.75 14.82 -43.96
N ASP A 789 28.08 15.49 -42.85
CA ASP A 789 29.35 15.31 -42.15
C ASP A 789 29.39 14.04 -41.28
N GLY A 790 28.24 13.43 -40.99
CA GLY A 790 28.17 12.14 -40.32
C GLY A 790 26.77 11.54 -40.22
N TYR A 791 26.74 10.22 -40.04
CA TYR A 791 25.54 9.43 -39.80
C TYR A 791 25.59 8.80 -38.41
N SER A 792 24.43 8.75 -37.77
CA SER A 792 24.27 8.04 -36.51
C SER A 792 23.05 7.13 -36.53
N GLU A 793 23.26 5.87 -36.12
CA GLU A 793 22.22 4.84 -36.05
C GLU A 793 21.37 4.93 -34.77
N ASP A 794 21.93 5.45 -33.68
CA ASP A 794 21.28 5.56 -32.38
C ASP A 794 21.78 6.78 -31.57
N ALA A 795 21.15 7.05 -30.43
CA ALA A 795 21.47 8.21 -29.62
C ALA A 795 22.87 8.19 -28.99
N ASN A 796 23.42 7.02 -28.68
CA ASN A 796 24.76 6.88 -28.10
C ASN A 796 25.84 7.19 -29.14
N MET A 797 25.68 6.63 -30.34
CA MET A 797 26.56 6.89 -31.47
C MET A 797 26.48 8.35 -31.90
N ALA A 798 25.32 9.00 -31.76
CA ALA A 798 25.15 10.42 -32.07
C ALA A 798 26.02 11.30 -31.16
N VAL A 799 26.08 10.97 -29.87
CA VAL A 799 26.95 11.66 -28.90
C VAL A 799 28.43 11.42 -29.22
N LYS A 800 28.83 10.18 -29.51
CA LYS A 800 30.22 9.85 -29.87
C LYS A 800 30.65 10.60 -31.14
N LEU A 801 29.79 10.62 -32.15
CA LEU A 801 30.00 11.34 -33.40
C LEU A 801 30.08 12.85 -33.17
N ALA A 802 29.18 13.41 -32.35
CA ALA A 802 29.20 14.82 -32.02
C ALA A 802 30.52 15.25 -31.36
N HIS A 803 31.03 14.45 -30.41
CA HIS A 803 32.34 14.71 -29.80
C HIS A 803 33.49 14.58 -30.81
N GLN A 804 33.43 13.64 -31.76
CA GLN A 804 34.46 13.50 -32.79
C GLN A 804 34.50 14.71 -33.73
N LEU A 805 33.34 15.22 -34.14
CA LEU A 805 33.23 16.33 -35.09
C LEU A 805 33.52 17.71 -34.47
N THR A 806 33.55 17.81 -33.14
CA THR A 806 33.75 19.07 -32.40
C THR A 806 35.08 19.16 -31.65
N LYS A 807 35.97 18.18 -31.88
CA LYS A 807 37.33 18.12 -31.33
C LYS A 807 38.28 19.18 -31.88
#